data_AF-A0A1I8C5S3-F1
#
_entry.id   AF-A0A1I8C5S3-F1
#
_cell.length_a   1.000
_cell.length_b   1.000
_cell.length_c   1.000
_cell.angle_alpha   90.00
_cell.angle_beta   90.00
_cell.angle_gamma   90.00
#
_symmetry.space_group_name_H-M   'P 1'
#
loop_
_entity.id
_entity.type
_entity.pdbx_description
1 polymer ?
#
loop_
_entity_poly.entity_id
_entity_poly.type
_entity_poly.pdbx_seq_one_letter_code
_entity_poly.pdbx_strand_id
1 'polypeptide(L)'
;MNYKFQLLYILNIFSSIKCIGQGLPCKAGGPACDSGLVCNKFRPEGTGFVCTLACITKTQCERILTTAAKCMLQETDVVTGEKVNMCSVPTGSKWCQSDAECNFDKHNKCSFFNARCYWSVGAEESCSENTDYCKSSAGYGCNPTKVKADGTTFCLKKCSTDNDCRLRSKGTCQTLVERRSLFEYKFCTNIELTNSIAAGTACTITNPYTNMCVKPLVPIKSPCSSSTGQCATDLGCNPYLNNACAQICSADSDCFDSAATYKCQSGTDAVDNWDLMFCKVDKAPECSLNSECVSKGSLFVCNLFTLQCSRPKGPVIGEECKAGGLPCFESVCNSKNTPSVCTASCDVNVNCGSPTNPGTCESTTDITISGPAIKVCKLTSKGPSCDTTASCSDPLVCSLFTFSCEQPPTLSQKCIPSGMSCAAPAVCNSITVTGTNSYCTLPCTVDGNCVKNNFIRKCTAITDKTVNGVATNVCIYDDTTPSCASDSNCLAKEVCNKFTLKCEKLILVNQKCIEGGIPCVKPYACNPLTTTFKCVKQCNSIVDCVDNLKCITTIDPTSIGGKIKVCGVDPDVSQNECSALNPCLYPFSCNNGVCQILPGYGESCSLRFGCKIGYVCNSFSGNTCTLPCVSNDSCGNGRCLTKSSNGISFKACLASGTSCIFGKCSNIYDYCNRFTNTCQERVVCQDKVTNGRNGCKALISYCNKPEFCTFMTQNCKRTCNRCYSSYNCPVFPLQTTTKYTPFHHNIHAVALNHNNIHLSRALTRTSINVILFVSYLTLNYIVVFITYRKYTKFERTYANLITDLTKKLNRDFKKVMLWQNLSPILIIGVPSIIYMLYIMIDASSNKFGSYMMRLLALNPLMNAFLFLFLLGKNRTIFGKRYRALKVYLGLSKHSVVKVTFISTTNMN
;
A
#
# COMPACT_ATOMS: atom_id res chain seq x y z
N MET A 1 22.22 31.08 42.49
CA MET A 1 21.73 30.04 43.43
C MET A 1 20.25 29.75 43.16
N ASN A 2 19.88 28.88 42.22
CA ASN A 2 18.47 28.45 42.07
C ASN A 2 18.28 27.15 41.24
N TYR A 3 19.22 26.20 41.30
CA TYR A 3 19.08 24.89 40.64
C TYR A 3 18.58 23.78 41.58
N LYS A 4 18.61 23.99 42.92
CA LYS A 4 18.12 23.00 43.90
C LYS A 4 16.59 22.91 43.97
N PHE A 5 15.86 23.95 43.56
CA PHE A 5 14.40 23.98 43.65
C PHE A 5 13.69 23.20 42.52
N GLN A 6 14.32 23.09 41.34
CA GLN A 6 13.74 22.32 40.21
C GLN A 6 13.90 20.80 40.35
N LEU A 7 14.94 20.33 41.05
CA LEU A 7 15.18 18.89 41.23
C LEU A 7 14.18 18.24 42.22
N LEU A 8 13.72 19.00 43.22
CA LEU A 8 12.71 18.55 44.19
C LEU A 8 11.27 18.58 43.62
N TYR A 9 11.01 19.43 42.62
CA TYR A 9 9.69 19.48 41.96
C TYR A 9 9.45 18.26 41.05
N ILE A 10 10.51 17.67 40.50
CA ILE A 10 10.42 16.49 39.61
C ILE A 10 10.24 15.18 40.41
N LEU A 11 10.72 15.12 41.66
CA LEU A 11 10.57 13.93 42.51
C LEU A 11 9.18 13.82 43.19
N ASN A 12 8.39 14.90 43.23
CA ASN A 12 7.05 14.91 43.84
C ASN A 12 5.90 14.51 42.90
N ILE A 13 6.18 14.16 41.64
CA ILE A 13 5.14 13.79 40.66
C ILE A 13 4.68 12.32 40.81
N PHE A 14 5.25 11.55 41.74
CA PHE A 14 4.89 10.14 41.97
C PHE A 14 4.06 9.85 43.25
N SER A 15 3.53 10.87 43.95
CA SER A 15 2.53 10.66 45.01
C SER A 15 1.19 11.32 44.64
N SER A 16 0.17 10.47 44.51
CA SER A 16 -1.17 10.83 44.05
C SER A 16 -1.97 11.60 45.12
N ILE A 17 -2.45 12.80 44.77
CA ILE A 17 -3.71 13.36 45.29
C ILE A 17 -4.60 13.60 44.06
N LYS A 18 -5.80 13.00 44.06
CA LYS A 18 -6.79 13.20 42.99
C LYS A 18 -7.42 14.58 43.15
N CYS A 19 -7.13 15.47 42.22
CA CYS A 19 -7.72 16.80 42.09
C CYS A 19 -8.80 16.81 40.99
N ILE A 20 -9.91 17.52 41.23
CA ILE A 20 -11.08 17.59 40.34
C ILE A 20 -11.16 18.99 39.71
N GLY A 21 -10.98 19.05 38.38
CA GLY A 21 -11.11 20.28 37.58
C GLY A 21 -12.55 20.70 37.25
N GLN A 22 -12.69 21.91 36.71
CA GLN A 22 -13.97 22.57 36.38
C GLN A 22 -14.86 21.72 35.45
N GLY A 23 -16.16 21.63 35.77
CA GLY A 23 -17.16 20.88 34.99
C GLY A 23 -17.25 19.39 35.27
N LEU A 24 -16.42 18.85 36.17
CA LEU A 24 -16.51 17.46 36.62
C LEU A 24 -17.58 17.30 37.71
N PRO A 25 -18.23 16.12 37.79
CA PRO A 25 -19.23 15.84 38.80
C PRO A 25 -18.60 15.74 40.19
N CYS A 26 -19.22 16.40 41.17
CA CYS A 26 -18.87 16.33 42.58
C CYS A 26 -20.06 15.78 43.39
N LYS A 27 -19.83 15.32 44.63
CA LYS A 27 -20.86 14.77 45.52
C LYS A 27 -20.70 15.34 46.93
N ALA A 28 -21.79 15.48 47.66
CA ALA A 28 -21.76 15.83 49.08
C ALA A 28 -20.89 14.82 49.86
N GLY A 29 -19.89 15.32 50.59
CA GLY A 29 -18.91 14.51 51.33
C GLY A 29 -17.77 13.89 50.48
N GLY A 30 -17.65 14.24 49.20
CA GLY A 30 -16.54 13.85 48.31
C GLY A 30 -15.32 14.78 48.39
N PRO A 31 -14.21 14.46 47.67
CA PRO A 31 -13.03 15.32 47.63
C PRO A 31 -13.37 16.70 47.05
N ALA A 32 -12.78 17.75 47.64
CA ALA A 32 -13.02 19.13 47.24
C ALA A 32 -12.60 19.39 45.77
N CYS A 33 -13.33 20.28 45.11
CA CYS A 33 -12.91 20.83 43.82
C CYS A 33 -11.57 21.57 43.99
N ASP A 34 -10.79 21.72 42.91
CA ASP A 34 -9.52 22.45 42.96
C ASP A 34 -9.67 23.85 43.56
N SER A 35 -8.60 24.33 44.21
CA SER A 35 -8.54 25.63 44.90
C SER A 35 -9.15 26.76 44.05
N GLY A 36 -10.28 27.31 44.50
CA GLY A 36 -11.02 28.37 43.81
C GLY A 36 -12.28 27.91 43.05
N LEU A 37 -12.60 26.61 43.10
CA LEU A 37 -13.84 26.04 42.56
C LEU A 37 -14.79 25.59 43.70
N VAL A 38 -16.08 25.66 43.43
CA VAL A 38 -17.21 25.40 44.34
C VAL A 38 -18.08 24.30 43.76
N CYS A 39 -18.51 23.33 44.58
CA CYS A 39 -19.37 22.23 44.14
C CYS A 39 -20.85 22.60 44.26
N ASN A 40 -21.57 22.70 43.13
CA ASN A 40 -22.98 23.12 43.15
C ASN A 40 -23.91 22.35 42.18
N LYS A 41 -25.21 22.35 42.48
CA LYS A 41 -26.26 21.62 41.77
C LYS A 41 -26.52 22.23 40.39
N PHE A 42 -26.33 21.46 39.32
CA PHE A 42 -26.56 21.95 37.96
C PHE A 42 -28.05 21.81 37.63
N ARG A 43 -28.81 22.92 37.83
CA ARG A 43 -30.27 23.09 37.67
C ARG A 43 -31.16 22.58 38.81
N PRO A 44 -32.35 23.19 39.01
CA PRO A 44 -33.32 22.76 40.02
C PRO A 44 -33.86 21.33 39.81
N GLU A 45 -33.87 20.81 38.57
CA GLU A 45 -34.50 19.52 38.22
C GLU A 45 -33.53 18.34 38.00
N GLY A 46 -32.21 18.57 38.05
CA GLY A 46 -31.18 17.52 37.89
C GLY A 46 -30.56 17.10 39.22
N THR A 47 -30.23 15.82 39.40
CA THR A 47 -29.68 15.26 40.65
C THR A 47 -28.15 15.32 40.79
N GLY A 48 -27.44 16.04 39.92
CA GLY A 48 -25.97 16.09 39.88
C GLY A 48 -25.37 17.44 40.32
N PHE A 49 -24.26 17.38 41.07
CA PHE A 49 -23.44 18.56 41.40
C PHE A 49 -22.18 18.60 40.51
N VAL A 50 -21.69 19.80 40.18
CA VAL A 50 -20.48 20.01 39.38
C VAL A 50 -19.62 21.15 39.93
N CYS A 51 -18.31 21.09 39.71
CA CYS A 51 -17.35 22.12 40.13
C CYS A 51 -17.44 23.38 39.24
N THR A 52 -17.70 24.55 39.83
CA THR A 52 -17.84 25.86 39.15
C THR A 52 -16.97 26.94 39.80
N LEU A 53 -16.64 28.03 39.10
CA LEU A 53 -15.79 29.11 39.64
C LEU A 53 -16.57 30.00 40.62
N ALA A 54 -15.95 30.29 41.77
CA ALA A 54 -16.41 31.38 42.63
C ALA A 54 -16.19 32.74 41.95
N CYS A 55 -17.13 33.66 42.07
CA CYS A 55 -17.00 35.03 41.58
C CYS A 55 -17.21 36.03 42.70
N ILE A 56 -16.38 37.06 42.74
CA ILE A 56 -16.49 38.17 43.70
C ILE A 56 -17.14 39.37 43.03
N THR A 57 -16.89 39.55 41.72
CA THR A 57 -17.43 40.66 40.93
C THR A 57 -18.01 40.18 39.60
N LYS A 58 -18.98 40.91 39.08
CA LYS A 58 -19.70 40.61 37.82
C LYS A 58 -18.76 40.44 36.61
N THR A 59 -17.64 41.18 36.59
CA THR A 59 -16.68 41.18 35.47
C THR A 59 -15.82 39.92 35.37
N GLN A 60 -15.71 39.12 36.43
CA GLN A 60 -14.97 37.85 36.40
C GLN A 60 -15.68 36.80 35.54
N CYS A 61 -17.00 36.84 35.45
CA CYS A 61 -17.78 35.89 34.65
C CYS A 61 -17.73 36.21 33.14
N GLU A 62 -17.58 37.48 32.77
CA GLU A 62 -17.63 37.95 31.36
C GLU A 62 -16.34 37.66 30.57
N ARG A 63 -15.19 37.45 31.22
CA ARG A 63 -13.93 37.14 30.53
C ARG A 63 -13.81 35.70 30.03
N ILE A 64 -14.64 34.79 30.53
CA ILE A 64 -14.52 33.34 30.29
C ILE A 64 -15.66 32.83 29.39
N LEU A 65 -16.83 33.44 29.47
CA LEU A 65 -18.01 33.07 28.68
C LEU A 65 -18.38 34.24 27.77
N THR A 66 -18.40 34.01 26.46
CA THR A 66 -18.60 35.04 25.41
C THR A 66 -20.01 35.65 25.36
N THR A 67 -20.89 35.31 26.32
CA THR A 67 -22.23 35.92 26.47
C THR A 67 -22.60 36.07 27.96
N ALA A 68 -23.30 37.17 28.26
CA ALA A 68 -23.63 37.73 29.58
C ALA A 68 -23.93 36.71 30.71
N ALA A 69 -22.90 36.32 31.47
CA ALA A 69 -23.03 35.59 32.72
C ALA A 69 -23.13 36.58 33.90
N LYS A 70 -24.05 36.35 34.84
CA LYS A 70 -24.21 37.15 36.07
C LYS A 70 -23.65 36.40 37.27
N CYS A 71 -22.93 37.09 38.15
CA CYS A 71 -22.53 36.56 39.45
C CYS A 71 -23.76 36.59 40.37
N MET A 72 -24.30 35.43 40.76
CA MET A 72 -25.45 35.33 41.67
C MET A 72 -24.98 35.24 43.12
N LEU A 73 -25.75 35.87 44.01
CA LEU A 73 -25.43 36.00 45.43
C LEU A 73 -25.95 34.81 46.24
N GLN A 74 -25.03 34.21 47.02
CA GLN A 74 -25.23 33.23 48.10
C GLN A 74 -25.97 31.93 47.76
N GLU A 75 -25.20 30.92 47.29
CA GLU A 75 -25.56 29.51 47.50
C GLU A 75 -24.49 28.83 48.38
N THR A 76 -24.90 27.81 49.12
CA THR A 76 -24.03 27.08 50.04
C THR A 76 -23.22 26.06 49.24
N ASP A 77 -21.90 26.12 49.30
CA ASP A 77 -21.03 25.07 48.75
C ASP A 77 -21.34 23.76 49.48
N VAL A 78 -21.68 22.74 48.70
CA VAL A 78 -22.15 21.45 49.24
C VAL A 78 -20.99 20.67 49.88
N VAL A 79 -19.74 21.00 49.55
CA VAL A 79 -18.55 20.36 50.15
C VAL A 79 -18.10 21.07 51.42
N THR A 80 -18.10 22.41 51.45
CA THR A 80 -17.54 23.18 52.57
C THR A 80 -18.61 23.73 53.52
N GLY A 81 -19.86 23.83 53.09
CA GLY A 81 -20.95 24.42 53.87
C GLY A 81 -20.94 25.95 53.92
N GLU A 82 -19.99 26.62 53.25
CA GLU A 82 -19.87 28.08 53.24
C GLU A 82 -20.72 28.72 52.15
N LYS A 83 -21.24 29.93 52.41
CA LYS A 83 -22.00 30.71 51.41
C LYS A 83 -21.03 31.42 50.46
N VAL A 84 -21.12 31.11 49.17
CA VAL A 84 -20.23 31.67 48.14
C VAL A 84 -21.02 32.16 46.93
N ASN A 85 -20.47 33.17 46.25
CA ASN A 85 -21.06 33.78 45.06
C ASN A 85 -20.51 33.09 43.79
N MET A 86 -21.34 32.87 42.77
CA MET A 86 -20.97 32.06 41.59
C MET A 86 -21.61 32.53 40.28
N CYS A 87 -20.98 32.21 39.14
CA CYS A 87 -21.43 32.65 37.82
C CYS A 87 -22.60 31.79 37.30
N SER A 88 -23.76 32.38 37.02
CA SER A 88 -24.90 31.68 36.40
C SER A 88 -24.86 31.75 34.87
N VAL A 89 -25.28 30.66 34.23
CA VAL A 89 -25.41 30.56 32.76
C VAL A 89 -26.84 30.97 32.35
N PRO A 90 -27.03 31.87 31.38
CA PRO A 90 -28.37 32.36 31.02
C PRO A 90 -29.21 31.26 30.34
N THR A 91 -30.41 31.02 30.87
CA THR A 91 -31.45 30.17 30.29
C THR A 91 -32.17 30.93 29.17
N GLY A 92 -31.78 30.74 27.90
CA GLY A 92 -32.53 31.38 26.80
C GLY A 92 -32.05 31.24 25.36
N SER A 93 -30.89 30.67 25.05
CA SER A 93 -30.53 30.38 23.64
C SER A 93 -31.03 28.98 23.25
N LYS A 94 -31.50 28.80 22.00
CA LYS A 94 -31.87 27.49 21.44
C LYS A 94 -30.60 26.72 21.08
N TRP A 95 -30.38 25.56 21.71
CA TRP A 95 -29.30 24.61 21.40
C TRP A 95 -29.96 23.31 20.94
N CYS A 96 -29.32 22.55 20.03
CA CYS A 96 -29.86 21.32 19.43
C CYS A 96 -30.47 20.42 20.51
N GLN A 97 -31.76 20.11 20.36
CA GLN A 97 -32.56 19.52 21.44
C GLN A 97 -32.52 17.99 21.45
N SER A 98 -32.04 17.35 20.37
CA SER A 98 -31.90 15.89 20.31
C SER A 98 -30.92 15.42 19.22
N ASP A 99 -30.45 14.17 19.33
CA ASP A 99 -29.60 13.51 18.33
C ASP A 99 -30.28 13.39 16.95
N ALA A 100 -31.60 13.58 16.84
CA ALA A 100 -32.34 13.51 15.59
C ALA A 100 -32.05 14.69 14.63
N GLU A 101 -31.52 15.81 15.13
CA GLU A 101 -31.20 17.00 14.33
C GLU A 101 -29.80 16.94 13.69
N CYS A 102 -28.91 16.01 14.10
CA CYS A 102 -27.60 15.78 13.46
C CYS A 102 -27.71 14.68 12.37
N ASN A 103 -28.50 14.90 11.31
CA ASN A 103 -28.74 13.87 10.29
C ASN A 103 -27.87 14.04 9.03
N PHE A 104 -26.59 13.67 9.14
CA PHE A 104 -25.75 13.22 8.02
C PHE A 104 -24.80 12.15 8.59
N ASP A 105 -25.09 10.89 8.24
CA ASP A 105 -24.48 9.63 8.70
C ASP A 105 -24.66 9.23 10.19
N LYS A 106 -24.94 7.93 10.40
CA LYS A 106 -25.28 7.25 11.67
C LYS A 106 -24.23 7.35 12.81
N HIS A 107 -23.21 8.20 12.68
CA HIS A 107 -22.04 8.26 13.55
C HIS A 107 -21.78 9.62 14.21
N ASN A 108 -22.69 10.60 14.06
CA ASN A 108 -22.56 11.91 14.69
C ASN A 108 -23.56 12.07 15.84
N LYS A 109 -23.07 12.48 17.02
CA LYS A 109 -23.90 12.82 18.19
C LYS A 109 -23.73 14.28 18.57
N CYS A 110 -24.73 14.85 19.23
CA CYS A 110 -24.66 16.23 19.69
C CYS A 110 -23.81 16.33 20.97
N SER A 111 -22.71 17.08 20.93
CA SER A 111 -21.85 17.27 22.10
C SER A 111 -22.48 18.24 23.10
N PHE A 112 -22.67 17.78 24.34
CA PHE A 112 -23.30 18.54 25.43
C PHE A 112 -22.57 19.82 25.84
N PHE A 113 -21.31 20.02 25.43
CA PHE A 113 -20.52 21.18 25.85
C PHE A 113 -20.44 22.31 24.81
N ASN A 114 -20.65 22.04 23.50
CA ASN A 114 -20.39 23.03 22.45
C ASN A 114 -21.50 23.17 21.36
N ALA A 115 -22.60 22.40 21.43
CA ALA A 115 -23.63 22.32 20.36
C ALA A 115 -23.08 22.37 18.92
N ARG A 116 -22.10 21.51 18.65
CA ARG A 116 -21.70 21.12 17.29
C ARG A 116 -21.72 19.60 17.20
N CYS A 117 -22.15 19.05 16.07
CA CYS A 117 -22.08 17.61 15.81
C CYS A 117 -20.60 17.20 15.65
N TYR A 118 -20.15 16.19 16.39
CA TYR A 118 -18.78 15.65 16.28
C TYR A 118 -18.82 14.15 15.94
N TRP A 119 -17.78 13.70 15.24
CA TRP A 119 -17.55 12.32 14.86
C TRP A 119 -16.90 11.56 16.03
N SER A 120 -17.59 10.59 16.63
CA SER A 120 -17.01 9.78 17.72
C SER A 120 -16.27 8.56 17.15
N VAL A 121 -14.95 8.50 17.35
CA VAL A 121 -14.15 7.28 17.12
C VAL A 121 -14.53 6.25 18.20
N GLY A 122 -14.86 5.04 17.77
CA GLY A 122 -15.54 4.02 18.55
C GLY A 122 -14.92 3.69 19.91
N ALA A 123 -15.74 3.85 20.94
CA ALA A 123 -15.59 3.20 22.23
C ALA A 123 -16.97 2.67 22.63
N GLU A 124 -17.25 1.40 22.37
CA GLU A 124 -18.37 0.67 22.96
C GLU A 124 -18.09 -0.84 22.84
N GLU A 125 -17.77 -1.49 23.97
CA GLU A 125 -18.00 -2.94 24.24
C GLU A 125 -17.62 -3.33 25.70
N SER A 126 -17.79 -2.42 26.67
CA SER A 126 -17.52 -2.70 28.08
C SER A 126 -18.77 -2.45 28.94
N CYS A 127 -19.14 -3.44 29.76
CA CYS A 127 -20.15 -3.28 30.80
C CYS A 127 -19.55 -2.38 31.91
N SER A 128 -20.23 -1.27 32.23
CA SER A 128 -19.86 -0.33 33.30
C SER A 128 -20.88 -0.44 34.45
N GLU A 129 -20.43 -0.27 35.70
CA GLU A 129 -21.26 -0.39 36.92
C GLU A 129 -22.54 0.47 36.94
N ASN A 130 -22.66 1.48 36.05
CA ASN A 130 -23.78 2.43 36.07
C ASN A 130 -24.74 2.30 34.87
N THR A 131 -24.45 1.47 33.87
CA THR A 131 -25.33 1.27 32.70
C THR A 131 -25.31 -0.21 32.29
N ASP A 132 -26.00 -1.06 33.06
CA ASP A 132 -26.05 -2.53 32.89
C ASP A 132 -26.84 -3.00 31.64
N TYR A 133 -26.48 -2.56 30.42
CA TYR A 133 -27.06 -3.11 29.17
C TYR A 133 -26.03 -3.19 28.03
N CYS A 134 -25.83 -4.39 27.49
CA CYS A 134 -25.16 -4.58 26.19
C CYS A 134 -26.09 -4.09 25.08
N LYS A 135 -25.65 -3.12 24.26
CA LYS A 135 -26.54 -2.46 23.29
C LYS A 135 -26.77 -3.32 22.03
N SER A 136 -28.02 -3.75 21.89
CA SER A 136 -28.74 -4.19 20.67
C SER A 136 -28.14 -5.30 19.77
N SER A 137 -27.96 -6.50 20.31
CA SER A 137 -28.26 -7.70 19.50
C SER A 137 -28.83 -8.79 20.41
N ALA A 138 -29.97 -9.35 20.03
CA ALA A 138 -30.60 -10.47 20.73
C ALA A 138 -29.61 -11.64 20.74
N GLY A 139 -29.01 -11.94 21.89
CA GLY A 139 -28.01 -13.01 22.02
C GLY A 139 -26.79 -12.71 22.88
N TYR A 140 -26.69 -11.56 23.56
CA TYR A 140 -25.57 -11.24 24.45
C TYR A 140 -26.02 -10.82 25.86
N GLY A 141 -25.18 -11.01 26.88
CA GLY A 141 -25.41 -10.58 28.27
C GLY A 141 -24.10 -10.29 29.03
N CYS A 142 -24.16 -9.52 30.13
CA CYS A 142 -22.98 -9.15 30.92
C CYS A 142 -22.66 -10.24 31.97
N ASN A 143 -21.44 -10.79 31.97
CA ASN A 143 -20.98 -11.79 32.95
C ASN A 143 -19.99 -11.18 33.97
N PRO A 144 -20.25 -11.28 35.30
CA PRO A 144 -19.42 -10.65 36.33
C PRO A 144 -18.12 -11.37 36.70
N THR A 145 -17.85 -12.59 36.20
CA THR A 145 -16.76 -13.44 36.75
C THR A 145 -15.38 -13.26 36.13
N LYS A 146 -15.23 -12.53 35.02
CA LYS A 146 -13.91 -12.19 34.45
C LYS A 146 -13.76 -10.69 34.37
N VAL A 147 -13.14 -10.12 35.40
CA VAL A 147 -12.75 -8.72 35.45
C VAL A 147 -11.38 -8.58 34.79
N LYS A 148 -11.20 -7.61 33.89
CA LYS A 148 -9.84 -7.13 33.56
C LYS A 148 -9.17 -6.60 34.83
N ALA A 149 -7.85 -6.46 34.83
CA ALA A 149 -7.14 -5.81 35.94
C ALA A 149 -7.61 -4.37 36.24
N ASP A 150 -8.41 -3.76 35.35
CA ASP A 150 -8.95 -2.40 35.46
C ASP A 150 -10.41 -2.32 35.98
N GLY A 151 -11.07 -3.44 36.29
CA GLY A 151 -12.44 -3.44 36.82
C GLY A 151 -13.56 -3.64 35.78
N THR A 152 -13.26 -3.67 34.48
CA THR A 152 -14.30 -3.77 33.43
C THR A 152 -14.67 -5.22 33.07
N THR A 153 -15.94 -5.46 32.72
CA THR A 153 -16.48 -6.77 32.28
C THR A 153 -16.93 -6.74 30.81
N PHE A 154 -16.86 -7.89 30.12
CA PHE A 154 -17.20 -8.04 28.70
C PHE A 154 -18.64 -8.54 28.48
N CYS A 155 -19.24 -8.18 27.34
CA CYS A 155 -20.49 -8.79 26.86
C CYS A 155 -20.21 -10.20 26.29
N LEU A 156 -20.82 -11.25 26.84
CA LEU A 156 -20.68 -12.63 26.36
C LEU A 156 -21.92 -13.06 25.58
N LYS A 157 -21.72 -13.92 24.57
CA LYS A 157 -22.81 -14.50 23.78
C LYS A 157 -23.55 -15.57 24.60
N LYS A 158 -24.88 -15.45 24.67
CA LYS A 158 -25.78 -16.49 25.21
C LYS A 158 -25.76 -17.69 24.26
N CYS A 159 -25.68 -18.89 24.80
CA CYS A 159 -25.72 -20.13 24.05
C CYS A 159 -26.83 -21.03 24.63
N SER A 160 -27.32 -21.95 23.83
CA SER A 160 -28.25 -22.99 24.27
C SER A 160 -27.57 -24.36 24.27
N THR A 161 -26.62 -24.57 23.35
CA THR A 161 -25.80 -25.78 23.22
C THR A 161 -24.33 -25.43 22.93
N ASP A 162 -23.42 -26.38 23.16
CA ASP A 162 -21.98 -26.23 22.89
C ASP A 162 -21.68 -25.89 21.41
N ASN A 163 -22.56 -26.31 20.49
CA ASN A 163 -22.42 -26.05 19.05
C ASN A 163 -22.67 -24.58 18.67
N ASP A 164 -23.40 -23.82 19.50
CA ASP A 164 -23.69 -22.40 19.26
C ASP A 164 -22.44 -21.51 19.35
N CYS A 165 -21.37 -22.04 19.95
CA CYS A 165 -20.12 -21.34 20.19
C CYS A 165 -19.15 -21.36 18.98
N ARG A 166 -19.31 -22.26 17.98
CA ARG A 166 -18.51 -22.34 16.74
C ARG A 166 -16.98 -22.11 16.90
N LEU A 167 -16.35 -22.75 17.88
CA LEU A 167 -14.89 -22.71 18.08
C LEU A 167 -14.24 -24.06 17.71
N ARG A 168 -12.92 -24.09 17.44
CA ARG A 168 -12.16 -25.29 17.03
C ARG A 168 -12.19 -26.43 18.07
N SER A 169 -12.62 -26.17 19.31
CA SER A 169 -12.99 -27.19 20.29
C SER A 169 -14.45 -27.00 20.73
N LYS A 170 -15.11 -28.06 21.24
CA LYS A 170 -16.42 -27.97 21.91
C LYS A 170 -16.32 -26.91 23.02
N GLY A 171 -16.83 -25.71 22.76
CA GLY A 171 -16.96 -24.68 23.78
C GLY A 171 -18.05 -25.12 24.75
N THR A 172 -17.74 -25.25 26.03
CA THR A 172 -18.76 -25.62 27.02
C THR A 172 -19.70 -24.44 27.25
N CYS A 173 -20.95 -24.63 26.88
CA CYS A 173 -22.04 -23.71 27.13
C CYS A 173 -22.44 -23.82 28.61
N GLN A 174 -21.86 -22.97 29.46
CA GLN A 174 -22.02 -23.06 30.92
C GLN A 174 -23.06 -22.08 31.44
N THR A 175 -23.92 -22.57 32.34
CA THR A 175 -24.92 -21.78 33.05
C THR A 175 -24.24 -20.81 34.02
N LEU A 176 -24.52 -19.51 33.89
CA LEU A 176 -24.03 -18.46 34.79
C LEU A 176 -25.18 -17.52 35.15
N VAL A 177 -25.14 -16.97 36.36
CA VAL A 177 -26.19 -16.08 36.90
C VAL A 177 -25.96 -14.63 36.44
N GLU A 178 -26.96 -14.01 35.84
CA GLU A 178 -26.92 -12.62 35.34
C GLU A 178 -27.34 -11.64 36.45
N ARG A 179 -26.54 -10.60 36.74
CA ARG A 179 -26.57 -9.82 38.01
C ARG A 179 -27.88 -9.09 38.36
N ARG A 180 -28.85 -8.95 37.45
CA ARG A 180 -30.19 -8.37 37.69
C ARG A 180 -31.35 -9.29 37.32
N SER A 181 -31.06 -10.47 36.79
CA SER A 181 -32.06 -11.45 36.38
C SER A 181 -31.93 -12.65 37.31
N LEU A 182 -32.99 -12.98 38.04
CA LEU A 182 -33.08 -14.22 38.81
C LEU A 182 -33.09 -15.48 37.90
N PHE A 183 -33.05 -15.31 36.58
CA PHE A 183 -32.97 -16.40 35.61
C PHE A 183 -31.52 -16.74 35.27
N GLU A 184 -31.25 -18.04 35.28
CA GLU A 184 -30.00 -18.65 34.82
C GLU A 184 -29.90 -18.63 33.29
N TYR A 185 -28.79 -18.15 32.74
CA TYR A 185 -28.52 -18.18 31.30
C TYR A 185 -27.20 -18.91 31.01
N LYS A 186 -27.10 -19.64 29.89
CA LYS A 186 -25.85 -20.27 29.49
C LYS A 186 -25.04 -19.36 28.56
N PHE A 187 -23.72 -19.32 28.75
CA PHE A 187 -22.79 -18.51 27.97
C PHE A 187 -21.60 -19.34 27.46
N CYS A 188 -21.02 -18.94 26.33
CA CYS A 188 -19.77 -19.54 25.83
C CYS A 188 -18.59 -19.03 26.67
N THR A 189 -17.89 -19.89 27.41
CA THR A 189 -16.91 -19.47 28.45
C THR A 189 -15.44 -19.50 28.04
N ASN A 190 -15.10 -20.08 26.87
CA ASN A 190 -13.76 -20.08 26.29
C ASN A 190 -13.78 -19.41 24.92
N ILE A 191 -13.33 -18.16 24.82
CA ILE A 191 -13.01 -17.50 23.55
C ILE A 191 -11.54 -17.07 23.67
N GLU A 192 -10.64 -17.72 22.93
CA GLU A 192 -9.21 -17.45 23.03
C GLU A 192 -8.77 -16.39 22.00
N LEU A 193 -8.03 -15.38 22.45
CA LEU A 193 -7.62 -14.17 21.70
C LEU A 193 -6.21 -14.25 21.08
N THR A 194 -5.61 -15.44 21.02
CA THR A 194 -4.18 -15.66 20.73
C THR A 194 -3.71 -15.32 19.31
N ASN A 195 -4.62 -14.95 18.39
CA ASN A 195 -4.31 -14.73 16.97
C ASN A 195 -4.39 -13.28 16.49
N SER A 196 -4.15 -12.32 17.36
CA SER A 196 -4.39 -10.92 17.04
C SER A 196 -3.11 -10.06 17.07
N ILE A 197 -2.93 -9.23 16.04
CA ILE A 197 -1.78 -8.30 15.91
C ILE A 197 -2.31 -6.85 15.98
N ALA A 198 -1.57 -5.95 16.61
CA ALA A 198 -1.89 -4.52 16.66
C ALA A 198 -1.95 -3.91 15.25
N ALA A 199 -2.95 -3.07 14.98
CA ALA A 199 -3.24 -2.55 13.65
C ALA A 199 -2.12 -1.63 13.11
N GLY A 200 -1.51 -2.06 12.00
CA GLY A 200 -0.68 -1.27 11.09
C GLY A 200 -1.16 -1.48 9.64
N THR A 201 -0.82 -0.56 8.73
CA THR A 201 -1.47 -0.24 7.44
C THR A 201 -1.54 -1.30 6.32
N ALA A 202 -1.51 -2.61 6.61
CA ALA A 202 -1.79 -3.66 5.63
C ALA A 202 -2.48 -4.87 6.27
N CYS A 203 -3.80 -4.85 6.32
CA CYS A 203 -4.63 -5.94 6.83
C CYS A 203 -5.64 -6.36 5.78
N THR A 204 -5.52 -7.59 5.28
CA THR A 204 -6.39 -8.14 4.23
C THR A 204 -7.54 -8.98 4.78
N ILE A 205 -7.47 -9.46 6.03
CA ILE A 205 -8.52 -10.25 6.68
C ILE A 205 -8.63 -9.84 8.15
N THR A 206 -9.80 -9.33 8.55
CA THR A 206 -10.14 -9.00 9.94
C THR A 206 -11.10 -10.04 10.51
N ASN A 207 -10.90 -10.41 11.78
CA ASN A 207 -11.84 -11.27 12.49
C ASN A 207 -13.14 -10.48 12.70
N PRO A 208 -14.30 -10.95 12.19
CA PRO A 208 -15.54 -10.19 12.24
C PRO A 208 -16.11 -10.04 13.66
N TYR A 209 -15.56 -10.77 14.66
CA TYR A 209 -16.02 -10.78 16.04
C TYR A 209 -15.13 -9.96 16.99
N THR A 210 -13.89 -9.64 16.60
CA THR A 210 -12.96 -8.84 17.43
C THR A 210 -12.41 -7.62 16.71
N ASN A 211 -12.67 -7.47 15.41
CA ASN A 211 -12.08 -6.45 14.52
C ASN A 211 -10.54 -6.44 14.49
N MET A 212 -9.88 -7.49 14.97
CA MET A 212 -8.42 -7.62 14.93
C MET A 212 -7.96 -8.36 13.67
N CYS A 213 -6.77 -8.03 13.19
CA CYS A 213 -6.18 -8.64 11.99
C CYS A 213 -5.76 -10.09 12.23
N VAL A 214 -6.17 -11.00 11.34
CA VAL A 214 -5.86 -12.43 11.40
C VAL A 214 -4.82 -12.77 10.33
N LYS A 215 -3.80 -13.57 10.68
CA LYS A 215 -2.82 -14.05 9.70
C LYS A 215 -3.51 -14.96 8.66
N PRO A 216 -3.13 -14.91 7.37
CA PRO A 216 -3.71 -15.79 6.34
C PRO A 216 -3.46 -17.27 6.67
N LEU A 217 -4.46 -18.12 6.40
CA LEU A 217 -4.35 -19.57 6.59
C LEU A 217 -3.32 -20.14 5.61
N VAL A 218 -2.40 -20.93 6.14
CA VAL A 218 -1.32 -21.53 5.35
C VAL A 218 -1.78 -22.89 4.80
N PRO A 219 -1.62 -23.15 3.47
CA PRO A 219 -2.05 -24.41 2.87
C PRO A 219 -1.14 -25.59 3.25
N ILE A 220 -1.64 -26.82 3.07
CA ILE A 220 -0.91 -28.07 3.31
C ILE A 220 0.48 -28.06 2.67
N LYS A 221 1.47 -28.70 3.32
CA LYS A 221 2.90 -28.77 2.94
C LYS A 221 3.70 -27.48 3.05
N SER A 222 3.09 -26.36 3.41
CA SER A 222 3.84 -25.13 3.66
C SER A 222 4.54 -25.20 5.01
N PRO A 223 5.74 -24.59 5.15
CA PRO A 223 6.40 -24.47 6.43
C PRO A 223 5.54 -23.64 7.39
N CYS A 224 5.43 -24.09 8.61
CA CYS A 224 4.71 -23.45 9.70
C CYS A 224 5.62 -23.29 10.92
N SER A 225 5.39 -22.21 11.64
CA SER A 225 6.12 -21.81 12.84
C SER A 225 5.33 -20.68 13.49
N SER A 226 5.65 -20.37 14.75
CA SER A 226 5.13 -19.16 15.42
C SER A 226 5.28 -17.88 14.59
N SER A 227 6.24 -17.82 13.66
CA SER A 227 6.46 -16.68 12.77
C SER A 227 5.72 -16.75 11.42
N THR A 228 5.40 -17.93 10.87
CA THR A 228 4.98 -18.09 9.44
C THR A 228 3.47 -18.21 9.20
N GLY A 229 2.65 -18.36 10.25
CA GLY A 229 1.17 -18.37 10.14
C GLY A 229 0.55 -19.70 10.57
N GLN A 230 -0.74 -19.70 10.91
CA GLN A 230 -1.46 -20.92 11.32
C GLN A 230 -1.92 -21.72 10.09
N CYS A 231 -1.84 -23.04 10.21
CA CYS A 231 -2.38 -23.97 9.23
C CYS A 231 -3.92 -23.86 9.12
N ALA A 232 -4.47 -24.30 7.98
CA ALA A 232 -5.92 -24.41 7.77
C ALA A 232 -6.62 -25.21 8.88
N THR A 233 -7.94 -25.07 9.00
CA THR A 233 -8.72 -25.56 10.17
C THR A 233 -8.68 -27.06 10.44
N ASP A 234 -8.31 -27.83 9.44
CA ASP A 234 -8.17 -29.29 9.41
C ASP A 234 -6.70 -29.75 9.43
N LEU A 235 -5.76 -28.82 9.56
CA LEU A 235 -4.32 -29.05 9.53
C LEU A 235 -3.66 -28.56 10.82
N GLY A 236 -2.69 -29.30 11.32
CA GLY A 236 -1.80 -28.88 12.41
C GLY A 236 -0.35 -28.72 11.91
N CYS A 237 0.48 -27.99 12.64
CA CYS A 237 1.89 -27.85 12.33
C CYS A 237 2.68 -29.05 12.83
N ASN A 238 2.91 -30.03 11.94
CA ASN A 238 3.46 -31.33 12.31
C ASN A 238 4.98 -31.28 12.56
N PRO A 239 5.46 -31.50 13.80
CA PRO A 239 6.88 -31.43 14.12
C PRO A 239 7.69 -32.58 13.51
N TYR A 240 7.03 -33.69 13.16
CA TYR A 240 7.66 -34.85 12.51
C TYR A 240 7.89 -34.65 11.01
N LEU A 241 7.32 -33.59 10.41
CA LEU A 241 7.45 -33.24 9.00
C LEU A 241 8.17 -31.90 8.81
N ASN A 242 9.24 -31.65 9.59
CA ASN A 242 10.02 -30.42 9.55
C ASN A 242 9.16 -29.15 9.77
N ASN A 243 8.15 -29.23 10.64
CA ASN A 243 7.19 -28.16 10.90
C ASN A 243 6.49 -27.71 9.61
N ALA A 244 5.77 -28.63 8.97
CA ALA A 244 4.91 -28.32 7.82
C ALA A 244 3.43 -28.57 8.18
N CYS A 245 2.53 -27.79 7.58
CA CYS A 245 1.09 -27.98 7.76
C CYS A 245 0.66 -29.34 7.21
N ALA A 246 0.16 -30.22 8.07
CA ALA A 246 -0.26 -31.57 7.73
C ALA A 246 -1.58 -31.93 8.44
N GLN A 247 -2.28 -32.94 7.91
CA GLN A 247 -3.56 -33.38 8.46
C GLN A 247 -3.39 -33.99 9.86
N ILE A 248 -4.31 -33.67 10.75
CA ILE A 248 -4.38 -34.23 12.11
C ILE A 248 -5.06 -35.61 12.00
N CYS A 249 -4.51 -36.62 12.67
CA CYS A 249 -5.08 -37.97 12.71
C CYS A 249 -5.81 -38.21 14.03
N SER A 250 -6.78 -39.12 14.05
CA SER A 250 -7.47 -39.57 15.28
C SER A 250 -7.22 -41.05 15.58
N ALA A 251 -6.86 -41.83 14.56
CA ALA A 251 -6.41 -43.21 14.65
C ALA A 251 -5.31 -43.50 13.61
N ASP A 252 -4.60 -44.63 13.77
CA ASP A 252 -3.59 -45.09 12.81
C ASP A 252 -4.17 -45.26 11.39
N SER A 253 -5.46 -45.59 11.28
CA SER A 253 -6.17 -45.70 9.99
C SER A 253 -6.32 -44.38 9.23
N ASP A 254 -6.20 -43.24 9.92
CA ASP A 254 -6.28 -41.92 9.30
C ASP A 254 -4.94 -41.54 8.62
N CYS A 255 -3.89 -42.32 8.89
CA CYS A 255 -2.60 -42.17 8.24
C CYS A 255 -2.57 -43.01 6.95
N PHE A 256 -2.27 -42.35 5.82
CA PHE A 256 -2.32 -42.92 4.48
C PHE A 256 -1.24 -44.00 4.23
N ASP A 257 -1.45 -45.20 4.77
CA ASP A 257 -0.99 -46.48 4.21
C ASP A 257 -1.68 -47.65 4.95
N SER A 258 -2.37 -48.51 4.21
CA SER A 258 -2.90 -49.78 4.74
C SER A 258 -1.81 -50.76 5.21
N ALA A 259 -0.53 -50.49 4.92
CA ALA A 259 0.61 -51.32 5.29
C ALA A 259 1.20 -51.08 6.70
N ALA A 260 0.48 -50.36 7.59
CA ALA A 260 0.86 -50.18 9.00
C ALA A 260 2.21 -49.48 9.27
N THR A 261 2.71 -48.72 8.30
CA THR A 261 4.01 -48.02 8.36
C THR A 261 3.94 -46.64 9.03
N TYR A 262 2.74 -46.07 9.18
CA TYR A 262 2.51 -44.77 9.81
C TYR A 262 1.70 -44.96 11.09
N LYS A 263 2.19 -44.37 12.19
CA LYS A 263 1.46 -44.34 13.46
C LYS A 263 0.98 -42.94 13.77
N CYS A 264 -0.27 -42.84 14.21
CA CYS A 264 -0.85 -41.63 14.72
C CYS A 264 -0.31 -41.39 16.13
N GLN A 265 0.65 -40.47 16.27
CA GLN A 265 1.35 -40.19 17.52
C GLN A 265 1.11 -38.75 17.99
N SER A 266 0.99 -38.56 19.30
CA SER A 266 0.86 -37.22 19.88
C SER A 266 2.14 -36.41 19.65
N GLY A 267 2.00 -35.23 19.05
CA GLY A 267 3.04 -34.22 18.93
C GLY A 267 2.50 -32.83 19.25
N THR A 268 3.37 -31.93 19.66
CA THR A 268 3.01 -30.57 20.00
C THR A 268 3.06 -29.68 18.74
N ASP A 269 1.96 -29.00 18.41
CA ASP A 269 1.87 -28.06 17.28
C ASP A 269 2.89 -26.92 17.47
N ALA A 270 3.80 -26.76 16.50
CA ALA A 270 4.90 -25.80 16.62
C ALA A 270 4.46 -24.32 16.53
N VAL A 271 3.19 -24.02 16.25
CA VAL A 271 2.65 -22.65 16.17
C VAL A 271 2.05 -22.21 17.50
N ASP A 272 1.23 -23.05 18.14
CA ASP A 272 0.46 -22.68 19.34
C ASP A 272 0.69 -23.61 20.55
N ASN A 273 1.60 -24.59 20.43
CA ASN A 273 1.95 -25.56 21.46
C ASN A 273 0.79 -26.48 21.91
N TRP A 274 -0.16 -26.77 21.02
CA TRP A 274 -1.25 -27.71 21.33
C TRP A 274 -0.82 -29.15 21.10
N ASP A 275 -1.18 -30.05 22.02
CA ASP A 275 -0.97 -31.48 21.81
C ASP A 275 -2.00 -32.00 20.81
N LEU A 276 -1.54 -32.27 19.60
CA LEU A 276 -2.31 -32.82 18.49
C LEU A 276 -1.78 -34.20 18.11
N MET A 277 -2.58 -34.99 17.42
CA MET A 277 -2.18 -36.31 16.94
C MET A 277 -1.75 -36.20 15.47
N PHE A 278 -0.52 -36.60 15.18
CA PHE A 278 0.10 -36.48 13.87
C PHE A 278 0.56 -37.84 13.34
N CYS A 279 0.47 -38.03 12.02
CA CYS A 279 1.07 -39.20 11.39
C CYS A 279 2.61 -39.07 11.44
N LYS A 280 3.26 -39.98 12.17
CA LYS A 280 4.70 -40.08 12.29
C LYS A 280 5.25 -41.21 11.44
N VAL A 281 6.36 -40.93 10.76
CA VAL A 281 7.11 -41.92 9.96
C VAL A 281 8.34 -42.36 10.76
N ASP A 282 8.42 -43.63 11.12
CA ASP A 282 9.54 -44.16 11.92
C ASP A 282 10.82 -44.43 11.08
N LYS A 283 10.72 -44.35 9.74
CA LYS A 283 11.88 -44.40 8.80
C LYS A 283 11.70 -43.41 7.65
N ALA A 284 12.78 -42.79 7.19
CA ALA A 284 12.75 -42.01 5.94
C ALA A 284 12.32 -42.94 4.79
N PRO A 285 11.32 -42.58 3.95
CA PRO A 285 10.90 -43.43 2.86
C PRO A 285 12.00 -43.52 1.81
N GLU A 286 12.66 -44.67 1.73
CA GLU A 286 13.48 -45.01 0.57
C GLU A 286 12.51 -45.23 -0.61
N CYS A 287 12.49 -44.29 -1.55
CA CYS A 287 11.63 -44.36 -2.75
C CYS A 287 12.02 -45.48 -3.73
N SER A 288 13.02 -46.30 -3.42
CA SER A 288 13.52 -47.39 -4.24
C SER A 288 12.57 -48.60 -4.34
N LEU A 289 11.54 -48.66 -3.49
CA LEU A 289 10.65 -49.83 -3.39
C LEU A 289 9.23 -49.63 -3.93
N ASN A 290 8.88 -48.42 -4.42
CA ASN A 290 7.57 -48.20 -5.02
C ASN A 290 7.55 -48.63 -6.49
N SER A 291 6.98 -49.81 -6.75
CA SER A 291 6.84 -50.43 -8.07
C SER A 291 6.07 -49.55 -9.08
N GLU A 292 5.20 -48.65 -8.61
CA GLU A 292 4.41 -47.77 -9.47
C GLU A 292 5.27 -46.69 -10.16
N CYS A 293 6.26 -46.11 -9.46
CA CYS A 293 7.17 -45.12 -10.06
C CYS A 293 8.21 -45.75 -10.98
N VAL A 294 8.69 -46.96 -10.65
CA VAL A 294 9.63 -47.70 -11.51
C VAL A 294 8.98 -48.06 -12.85
N SER A 295 7.68 -48.40 -12.84
CA SER A 295 6.92 -48.76 -14.05
C SER A 295 6.62 -47.58 -14.99
N LYS A 296 6.62 -46.33 -14.48
CA LYS A 296 6.28 -45.12 -15.26
C LYS A 296 7.49 -44.47 -15.95
N GLY A 297 8.71 -44.97 -15.70
CA GLY A 297 9.94 -44.53 -16.37
C GLY A 297 10.68 -43.39 -15.66
N SER A 298 11.92 -43.14 -16.10
CA SER A 298 12.91 -42.25 -15.42
C SER A 298 12.54 -40.76 -15.35
N LEU A 299 11.44 -40.35 -15.98
CA LEU A 299 10.96 -38.96 -16.04
C LEU A 299 9.95 -38.62 -14.94
N PHE A 300 9.56 -39.58 -14.10
CA PHE A 300 8.61 -39.37 -13.00
C PHE A 300 9.34 -39.19 -11.67
N VAL A 301 9.03 -38.12 -10.95
CA VAL A 301 9.60 -37.83 -9.62
C VAL A 301 8.56 -38.19 -8.56
N CYS A 302 8.97 -39.06 -7.61
CA CYS A 302 8.14 -39.41 -6.46
C CYS A 302 8.02 -38.20 -5.52
N ASN A 303 6.80 -37.71 -5.31
CA ASN A 303 6.56 -36.62 -4.38
C ASN A 303 6.58 -37.17 -2.94
N LEU A 304 7.63 -36.90 -2.18
CA LEU A 304 7.80 -37.42 -0.80
C LEU A 304 6.65 -37.07 0.16
N PHE A 305 5.82 -36.08 -0.18
CA PHE A 305 4.73 -35.57 0.67
C PHE A 305 3.33 -36.02 0.23
N THR A 306 3.17 -36.56 -0.98
CA THR A 306 1.90 -37.17 -1.43
C THR A 306 2.04 -38.63 -1.85
N LEU A 307 3.28 -39.13 -1.94
CA LEU A 307 3.65 -40.43 -2.49
C LEU A 307 3.05 -40.72 -3.88
N GLN A 308 2.63 -39.66 -4.60
CA GLN A 308 2.16 -39.74 -5.97
C GLN A 308 3.33 -39.49 -6.93
N CYS A 309 3.48 -40.36 -7.93
CA CYS A 309 4.39 -40.14 -9.05
C CYS A 309 3.82 -39.03 -9.95
N SER A 310 4.40 -37.83 -9.91
CA SER A 310 3.92 -36.67 -10.68
C SER A 310 4.96 -36.20 -11.70
N ARG A 311 4.50 -35.77 -12.89
CA ARG A 311 5.37 -35.20 -13.93
C ARG A 311 5.90 -33.83 -13.50
N PRO A 312 7.20 -33.51 -13.71
CA PRO A 312 7.74 -32.20 -13.41
C PRO A 312 7.04 -31.11 -14.23
N LYS A 313 6.80 -29.92 -13.64
CA LYS A 313 6.41 -28.70 -14.37
C LYS A 313 7.68 -27.87 -14.61
N GLY A 314 8.18 -27.86 -15.84
CA GLY A 314 9.32 -27.03 -16.23
C GLY A 314 9.26 -26.57 -17.69
N PRO A 315 10.35 -26.02 -18.24
CA PRO A 315 10.36 -25.44 -19.59
C PRO A 315 10.06 -26.49 -20.65
N VAL A 316 9.32 -26.12 -21.70
CA VAL A 316 8.96 -27.04 -22.80
C VAL A 316 10.10 -27.16 -23.82
N ILE A 317 10.03 -28.15 -24.71
CA ILE A 317 11.02 -28.34 -25.78
C ILE A 317 11.25 -27.02 -26.56
N GLY A 318 12.51 -26.64 -26.71
CA GLY A 318 12.94 -25.39 -27.37
C GLY A 318 13.15 -24.20 -26.43
N GLU A 319 12.71 -24.26 -25.17
CA GLU A 319 12.97 -23.21 -24.18
C GLU A 319 14.34 -23.38 -23.50
N GLU A 320 14.92 -22.25 -23.05
CA GLU A 320 16.18 -22.26 -22.33
C GLU A 320 16.06 -22.96 -20.96
N CYS A 321 17.04 -23.80 -20.66
CA CYS A 321 17.19 -24.47 -19.37
C CYS A 321 18.56 -24.12 -18.75
N LYS A 322 18.66 -24.14 -17.42
CA LYS A 322 19.87 -23.71 -16.69
C LYS A 322 20.30 -24.79 -15.70
N ALA A 323 21.60 -24.88 -15.44
CA ALA A 323 22.15 -25.78 -14.41
C ALA A 323 21.51 -25.47 -13.05
N GLY A 324 20.93 -26.49 -12.41
CA GLY A 324 20.16 -26.35 -11.16
C GLY A 324 18.79 -25.67 -11.29
N GLY A 325 18.30 -25.45 -12.51
CA GLY A 325 16.94 -24.96 -12.79
C GLY A 325 15.87 -26.06 -12.72
N LEU A 326 14.61 -25.71 -13.00
CA LEU A 326 13.53 -26.70 -13.11
C LEU A 326 13.81 -27.68 -14.26
N PRO A 327 13.55 -28.99 -14.08
CA PRO A 327 13.74 -29.98 -15.14
C PRO A 327 12.76 -29.76 -16.28
N CYS A 328 13.21 -30.01 -17.50
CA CYS A 328 12.42 -29.83 -18.72
C CYS A 328 11.14 -30.69 -18.73
N PHE A 329 10.05 -30.16 -19.27
CA PHE A 329 8.78 -30.87 -19.39
C PHE A 329 8.85 -31.90 -20.52
N GLU A 330 8.71 -33.18 -20.19
CA GLU A 330 8.76 -34.32 -21.15
C GLU A 330 10.00 -34.35 -22.06
N SER A 331 11.09 -33.71 -21.61
CA SER A 331 12.31 -33.51 -22.38
C SER A 331 13.50 -33.38 -21.43
N VAL A 332 14.69 -33.17 -21.98
CA VAL A 332 15.94 -33.15 -21.22
C VAL A 332 16.74 -31.89 -21.53
N CYS A 333 17.43 -31.35 -20.52
CA CYS A 333 18.19 -30.12 -20.69
C CYS A 333 19.53 -30.39 -21.39
N ASN A 334 19.60 -30.04 -22.68
CA ASN A 334 20.78 -30.30 -23.49
C ASN A 334 21.84 -29.21 -23.31
N SER A 335 22.81 -29.51 -22.43
CA SER A 335 23.93 -28.62 -22.12
C SER A 335 24.93 -28.42 -23.26
N LYS A 336 24.87 -29.25 -24.32
CA LYS A 336 25.73 -29.09 -25.50
C LYS A 336 25.25 -27.98 -26.45
N ASN A 337 24.03 -27.48 -26.28
CA ASN A 337 23.53 -26.29 -26.96
C ASN A 337 23.91 -25.03 -26.16
N THR A 338 24.24 -23.94 -26.86
CA THR A 338 24.46 -22.61 -26.27
C THR A 338 23.52 -21.60 -26.92
N PRO A 339 22.49 -21.10 -26.19
CA PRO A 339 22.14 -21.45 -24.80
C PRO A 339 21.64 -22.90 -24.64
N SER A 340 21.73 -23.45 -23.43
CA SER A 340 21.21 -24.80 -23.14
C SER A 340 19.69 -24.77 -23.25
N VAL A 341 19.12 -25.70 -24.01
CA VAL A 341 17.68 -25.75 -24.31
C VAL A 341 17.13 -27.14 -24.06
N CYS A 342 15.84 -27.23 -23.74
CA CYS A 342 15.13 -28.49 -23.58
C CYS A 342 14.97 -29.18 -24.94
N THR A 343 15.45 -30.43 -25.07
CA THR A 343 15.34 -31.24 -26.29
C THR A 343 14.75 -32.62 -25.99
N ALA A 344 14.10 -33.26 -26.97
CA ALA A 344 13.64 -34.63 -26.82
C ALA A 344 14.82 -35.61 -26.58
N SER A 345 14.58 -36.67 -25.82
CA SER A 345 15.51 -37.81 -25.72
C SER A 345 15.47 -38.66 -27.00
N CYS A 346 16.56 -39.36 -27.30
CA CYS A 346 16.62 -40.29 -28.41
C CYS A 346 17.08 -41.67 -27.95
N ASP A 347 16.63 -42.73 -28.63
CA ASP A 347 17.08 -44.10 -28.34
C ASP A 347 18.11 -44.59 -29.36
N VAL A 348 17.98 -44.14 -30.62
CA VAL A 348 18.79 -44.56 -31.78
C VAL A 348 19.10 -43.37 -32.69
N ASN A 349 20.22 -43.44 -33.42
CA ASN A 349 20.69 -42.37 -34.31
C ASN A 349 19.69 -41.98 -35.40
N VAL A 350 18.88 -42.93 -35.89
CA VAL A 350 17.87 -42.67 -36.94
C VAL A 350 16.77 -41.69 -36.49
N ASN A 351 16.60 -41.49 -35.19
CA ASN A 351 15.63 -40.54 -34.64
C ASN A 351 16.21 -39.12 -34.52
N CYS A 352 17.44 -38.89 -34.97
CA CYS A 352 18.13 -37.62 -34.83
C CYS A 352 18.55 -37.08 -36.20
N GLY A 353 18.10 -35.87 -36.54
CA GLY A 353 18.48 -35.16 -37.76
C GLY A 353 17.68 -35.59 -39.01
N SER A 354 18.06 -35.02 -40.14
CA SER A 354 17.48 -35.35 -41.45
C SER A 354 18.46 -36.25 -42.24
N PRO A 355 18.03 -36.86 -43.36
CA PRO A 355 18.94 -37.61 -44.23
C PRO A 355 20.16 -36.80 -44.71
N THR A 356 20.03 -35.46 -44.78
CA THR A 356 21.09 -34.54 -45.22
C THR A 356 21.92 -33.94 -44.07
N ASN A 357 21.47 -34.07 -42.82
CA ASN A 357 22.22 -33.70 -41.63
C ASN A 357 21.97 -34.73 -40.52
N PRO A 358 22.55 -35.94 -40.65
CA PRO A 358 22.29 -37.03 -39.72
C PRO A 358 22.77 -36.64 -38.33
N GLY A 359 21.90 -36.77 -37.34
CA GLY A 359 22.25 -36.61 -35.94
C GLY A 359 22.75 -37.93 -35.35
N THR A 360 23.68 -37.84 -34.41
CA THR A 360 24.04 -38.95 -33.53
C THR A 360 23.34 -38.80 -32.20
N CYS A 361 22.85 -39.92 -31.67
CA CYS A 361 22.22 -40.01 -30.39
C CYS A 361 23.32 -40.21 -29.31
N GLU A 362 23.80 -39.11 -28.74
CA GLU A 362 24.93 -39.10 -27.80
C GLU A 362 24.47 -39.07 -26.34
N SER A 363 25.12 -39.85 -25.48
CA SER A 363 24.92 -39.76 -24.03
C SER A 363 25.44 -38.42 -23.50
N THR A 364 24.59 -37.68 -22.81
CA THR A 364 24.91 -36.46 -22.05
C THR A 364 24.34 -36.55 -20.64
N THR A 365 24.71 -35.63 -19.76
CA THR A 365 24.11 -35.50 -18.43
C THR A 365 23.12 -34.36 -18.44
N ASP A 366 21.90 -34.61 -17.95
CA ASP A 366 20.94 -33.54 -17.70
C ASP A 366 21.52 -32.60 -16.63
N ILE A 367 21.73 -31.32 -16.96
CA ILE A 367 22.32 -30.37 -16.00
C ILE A 367 21.31 -29.85 -14.97
N THR A 368 20.02 -30.17 -15.12
CA THR A 368 18.97 -29.82 -14.15
C THR A 368 18.84 -30.85 -13.03
N ILE A 369 19.22 -32.12 -13.27
CA ILE A 369 19.12 -33.22 -12.30
C ILE A 369 20.41 -34.03 -12.30
N SER A 370 21.00 -34.29 -11.12
CA SER A 370 22.12 -35.23 -10.98
C SER A 370 21.65 -36.68 -11.20
N GLY A 371 21.54 -37.10 -12.46
CA GLY A 371 21.06 -38.42 -12.88
C GLY A 371 22.03 -39.17 -13.79
N PRO A 372 21.72 -40.44 -14.13
CA PRO A 372 22.48 -41.22 -15.09
C PRO A 372 22.51 -40.54 -16.47
N ALA A 373 23.51 -40.88 -17.29
CA ALA A 373 23.64 -40.32 -18.62
C ALA A 373 22.40 -40.66 -19.48
N ILE A 374 21.84 -39.63 -20.10
CA ILE A 374 20.67 -39.67 -20.98
C ILE A 374 21.11 -39.44 -22.42
N LYS A 375 20.49 -40.11 -23.37
CA LYS A 375 20.84 -39.96 -24.79
C LYS A 375 20.05 -38.80 -25.42
N VAL A 376 20.76 -37.87 -26.06
CA VAL A 376 20.20 -36.70 -26.77
C VAL A 376 20.71 -36.61 -28.19
N CYS A 377 19.90 -36.04 -29.08
CA CYS A 377 20.31 -35.82 -30.46
C CYS A 377 21.38 -34.73 -30.55
N LYS A 378 22.47 -35.03 -31.25
CA LYS A 378 23.51 -34.09 -31.65
C LYS A 378 23.65 -34.11 -33.17
N LEU A 379 23.38 -33.00 -33.82
CA LEU A 379 23.54 -32.86 -35.27
C LEU A 379 25.03 -32.77 -35.65
N THR A 380 25.39 -33.32 -36.81
CA THR A 380 26.76 -33.28 -37.34
C THR A 380 27.25 -31.88 -37.72
N SER A 381 26.36 -30.91 -37.98
CA SER A 381 26.72 -29.52 -38.31
C SER A 381 25.97 -28.47 -37.46
N LYS A 382 26.66 -27.40 -37.07
CA LYS A 382 26.11 -26.27 -36.27
C LYS A 382 25.30 -25.30 -37.15
N GLY A 383 24.04 -25.67 -37.43
CA GLY A 383 22.93 -24.82 -37.92
C GLY A 383 23.01 -24.28 -39.36
N PRO A 384 21.93 -23.63 -39.86
CA PRO A 384 20.58 -24.16 -40.06
C PRO A 384 20.49 -24.88 -41.42
N SER A 385 19.95 -26.10 -41.50
CA SER A 385 19.55 -26.66 -42.80
C SER A 385 18.32 -27.57 -42.71
N CYS A 386 17.16 -27.00 -42.35
CA CYS A 386 15.98 -27.30 -43.16
C CYS A 386 15.97 -26.21 -44.27
N ASP A 387 16.98 -26.22 -45.14
CA ASP A 387 17.05 -25.24 -46.23
C ASP A 387 16.14 -25.74 -47.35
N THR A 388 14.98 -25.07 -47.45
CA THR A 388 14.00 -24.86 -48.54
C THR A 388 13.84 -25.80 -49.76
N THR A 389 14.60 -26.88 -49.92
CA THR A 389 14.55 -27.72 -51.14
C THR A 389 14.64 -29.24 -50.94
N ALA A 390 14.87 -29.77 -49.73
CA ALA A 390 14.91 -31.22 -49.50
C ALA A 390 13.76 -31.69 -48.59
N SER A 391 12.73 -32.24 -49.24
CA SER A 391 11.48 -32.74 -48.68
C SER A 391 11.69 -33.92 -47.73
N CYS A 392 11.23 -33.81 -46.48
CA CYS A 392 10.70 -34.98 -45.80
C CYS A 392 9.68 -35.64 -46.75
N SER A 393 9.67 -36.98 -46.85
CA SER A 393 8.71 -37.66 -47.74
C SER A 393 7.30 -37.25 -47.34
N ASP A 394 6.56 -36.66 -48.29
CA ASP A 394 5.14 -36.30 -48.13
C ASP A 394 4.41 -37.48 -47.43
N PRO A 395 3.77 -37.27 -46.28
CA PRO A 395 3.27 -35.99 -45.71
C PRO A 395 4.10 -35.35 -44.59
N LEU A 396 5.33 -35.79 -44.33
CA LEU A 396 6.12 -35.33 -43.19
C LEU A 396 6.74 -33.93 -43.42
N VAL A 397 6.94 -33.15 -42.36
CA VAL A 397 7.52 -31.79 -42.37
C VAL A 397 8.66 -31.68 -41.33
N CYS A 398 9.72 -30.94 -41.67
CA CYS A 398 10.90 -30.72 -40.83
C CYS A 398 10.54 -29.82 -39.63
N SER A 399 10.60 -30.34 -38.40
CA SER A 399 10.40 -29.54 -37.19
C SER A 399 11.68 -28.78 -36.83
N LEU A 400 11.64 -27.45 -36.81
CA LEU A 400 12.77 -26.59 -36.44
C LEU A 400 13.23 -26.74 -34.97
N PHE A 401 12.40 -27.34 -34.12
CA PHE A 401 12.69 -27.51 -32.69
C PHE A 401 13.20 -28.89 -32.32
N THR A 402 12.68 -29.95 -32.97
CA THR A 402 13.12 -31.33 -32.72
C THR A 402 14.16 -31.80 -33.72
N PHE A 403 14.31 -31.08 -34.85
CA PHE A 403 15.18 -31.45 -35.97
C PHE A 403 14.87 -32.86 -36.51
N SER A 404 13.60 -33.27 -36.47
CA SER A 404 13.09 -34.53 -37.00
C SER A 404 11.94 -34.31 -38.00
N CYS A 405 11.71 -35.26 -38.90
CA CYS A 405 10.57 -35.24 -39.84
C CYS A 405 9.31 -35.74 -39.11
N GLU A 406 8.36 -34.85 -38.86
CA GLU A 406 7.14 -35.14 -38.11
C GLU A 406 5.89 -34.91 -38.99
N GLN A 407 4.78 -35.57 -38.68
CA GLN A 407 3.54 -35.36 -39.43
C GLN A 407 2.93 -34.00 -39.06
N PRO A 408 2.66 -33.11 -40.03
CA PRO A 408 2.14 -31.77 -39.76
C PRO A 408 0.74 -31.85 -39.16
N PRO A 409 0.41 -30.99 -38.17
CA PRO A 409 -0.90 -30.98 -37.56
C PRO A 409 -1.98 -30.66 -38.60
N THR A 410 -3.07 -31.44 -38.54
CA THR A 410 -4.24 -31.32 -39.42
C THR A 410 -5.25 -30.32 -38.86
N LEU A 411 -6.31 -30.02 -39.62
CA LEU A 411 -7.32 -29.02 -39.24
C LEU A 411 -7.85 -29.25 -37.81
N SER A 412 -7.92 -28.18 -37.02
CA SER A 412 -8.33 -28.17 -35.59
C SER A 412 -7.34 -28.81 -34.59
N GLN A 413 -6.18 -29.30 -35.04
CA GLN A 413 -5.11 -29.73 -34.13
C GLN A 413 -4.26 -28.53 -33.67
N LYS A 414 -3.63 -28.66 -32.49
CA LYS A 414 -2.76 -27.61 -31.94
C LYS A 414 -1.50 -27.45 -32.78
N CYS A 415 -1.07 -26.22 -32.98
CA CYS A 415 0.16 -25.85 -33.66
C CYS A 415 0.97 -24.87 -32.80
N ILE A 416 2.25 -24.69 -33.14
CA ILE A 416 3.16 -23.78 -32.41
C ILE A 416 3.54 -22.64 -33.38
N PRO A 417 3.28 -21.35 -33.06
CA PRO A 417 3.46 -20.22 -33.98
C PRO A 417 4.87 -19.97 -34.54
N SER A 418 5.86 -20.69 -34.01
CA SER A 418 7.27 -20.59 -34.38
C SER A 418 7.86 -21.95 -34.83
N GLY A 419 7.03 -22.99 -34.96
CA GLY A 419 7.45 -24.38 -35.12
C GLY A 419 6.99 -25.01 -36.43
N MET A 420 6.27 -26.13 -36.30
CA MET A 420 5.81 -26.92 -37.44
C MET A 420 4.60 -26.27 -38.13
N SER A 421 4.66 -26.15 -39.45
CA SER A 421 3.54 -25.68 -40.27
C SER A 421 2.41 -26.73 -40.31
N CYS A 422 1.16 -26.26 -40.35
CA CYS A 422 -0.01 -27.12 -40.52
C CYS A 422 -0.01 -27.82 -41.89
N ALA A 423 -0.71 -28.95 -41.98
CA ALA A 423 -0.86 -29.66 -43.25
C ALA A 423 -1.63 -28.77 -44.24
N ALA A 424 -1.10 -28.56 -45.45
CA ALA A 424 -1.77 -27.76 -46.47
C ALA A 424 -3.19 -28.30 -46.73
N PRO A 425 -4.22 -27.43 -46.84
CA PRO A 425 -4.17 -25.97 -46.98
C PRO A 425 -4.32 -25.18 -45.65
N ALA A 426 -4.21 -25.82 -44.48
CA ALA A 426 -4.40 -25.14 -43.20
C ALA A 426 -3.19 -24.27 -42.80
N VAL A 427 -3.44 -23.24 -42.00
CA VAL A 427 -2.44 -22.30 -41.45
C VAL A 427 -2.55 -22.23 -39.93
N CYS A 428 -1.44 -21.98 -39.23
CA CYS A 428 -1.41 -21.97 -37.77
C CYS A 428 -1.96 -20.65 -37.20
N ASN A 429 -3.17 -20.69 -36.62
CA ASN A 429 -3.83 -19.51 -36.07
C ASN A 429 -3.58 -19.39 -34.56
N SER A 430 -2.81 -18.37 -34.17
CA SER A 430 -2.46 -18.05 -32.78
C SER A 430 -3.43 -17.12 -32.06
N ILE A 431 -4.45 -16.64 -32.78
CA ILE A 431 -5.46 -15.72 -32.23
C ILE A 431 -6.63 -16.54 -31.69
N THR A 432 -6.41 -17.19 -30.54
CA THR A 432 -7.52 -17.62 -29.68
C THR A 432 -7.77 -16.54 -28.62
N VAL A 433 -9.03 -16.33 -28.22
CA VAL A 433 -9.44 -15.29 -27.24
C VAL A 433 -8.68 -15.41 -25.90
N THR A 434 -8.13 -16.59 -25.60
CA THR A 434 -7.36 -16.87 -24.38
C THR A 434 -5.84 -16.75 -24.57
N GLY A 435 -5.34 -16.46 -25.77
CA GLY A 435 -3.92 -16.17 -26.06
C GLY A 435 -2.91 -17.30 -25.76
N THR A 436 -3.37 -18.51 -25.44
CA THR A 436 -2.52 -19.58 -24.88
C THR A 436 -2.39 -20.83 -25.75
N ASN A 437 -3.21 -20.99 -26.79
CA ASN A 437 -3.13 -22.13 -27.70
C ASN A 437 -3.34 -21.68 -29.15
N SER A 438 -2.56 -22.23 -30.09
CA SER A 438 -2.73 -21.99 -31.53
C SER A 438 -3.25 -23.26 -32.19
N TYR A 439 -4.11 -23.15 -33.18
CA TYR A 439 -4.72 -24.30 -33.89
C TYR A 439 -4.65 -24.12 -35.40
N CYS A 440 -4.58 -25.24 -36.13
CA CYS A 440 -4.61 -25.24 -37.59
C CYS A 440 -6.02 -24.89 -38.10
N THR A 441 -6.13 -23.83 -38.91
CA THR A 441 -7.40 -23.35 -39.47
C THR A 441 -7.29 -23.12 -40.98
N LEU A 442 -8.41 -23.14 -41.71
CA LEU A 442 -8.41 -22.83 -43.13
C LEU A 442 -8.26 -21.31 -43.36
N PRO A 443 -7.50 -20.89 -44.39
CA PRO A 443 -7.43 -19.50 -44.78
C PRO A 443 -8.77 -19.04 -45.37
N CYS A 444 -9.09 -17.76 -45.21
CA CYS A 444 -10.26 -17.11 -45.79
C CYS A 444 -9.84 -15.97 -46.73
N THR A 445 -10.67 -15.66 -47.71
CA THR A 445 -10.40 -14.62 -48.71
C THR A 445 -11.27 -13.37 -48.52
N VAL A 446 -12.44 -13.51 -47.91
CA VAL A 446 -13.39 -12.44 -47.57
C VAL A 446 -14.19 -12.81 -46.33
N ASP A 447 -14.70 -11.80 -45.59
CA ASP A 447 -15.54 -11.98 -44.39
C ASP A 447 -16.76 -12.91 -44.63
N GLY A 448 -17.25 -13.01 -45.87
CA GLY A 448 -18.38 -13.89 -46.23
C GLY A 448 -18.08 -15.40 -46.23
N ASN A 449 -16.81 -15.80 -46.26
CA ASN A 449 -16.42 -17.22 -46.35
C ASN A 449 -16.23 -17.89 -44.98
N CYS A 450 -16.32 -17.13 -43.90
CA CYS A 450 -16.23 -17.63 -42.53
C CYS A 450 -17.62 -17.93 -41.97
N VAL A 451 -18.29 -18.95 -42.51
CA VAL A 451 -19.63 -19.37 -42.04
C VAL A 451 -19.52 -20.68 -41.26
N LYS A 452 -19.85 -20.64 -39.96
CA LYS A 452 -20.09 -21.83 -39.13
C LYS A 452 -21.46 -21.67 -38.51
N ASN A 453 -22.39 -22.58 -38.80
CA ASN A 453 -23.77 -22.56 -38.34
C ASN A 453 -24.58 -21.28 -38.68
N ASN A 454 -24.52 -20.80 -39.93
CA ASN A 454 -25.24 -19.60 -40.43
C ASN A 454 -24.82 -18.25 -39.81
N PHE A 455 -23.71 -18.18 -39.07
CA PHE A 455 -23.12 -16.93 -38.61
C PHE A 455 -21.98 -16.51 -39.54
N ILE A 456 -22.08 -15.32 -40.15
CA ILE A 456 -21.00 -14.69 -40.92
C ILE A 456 -19.99 -14.07 -39.94
N ARG A 457 -18.71 -14.44 -40.05
CA ARG A 457 -17.64 -13.98 -39.14
C ARG A 457 -16.49 -13.27 -39.88
N LYS A 458 -15.68 -12.52 -39.15
CA LYS A 458 -14.65 -11.64 -39.73
C LYS A 458 -13.36 -12.41 -40.06
N CYS A 459 -12.87 -12.21 -41.28
CA CYS A 459 -11.64 -12.74 -41.83
C CYS A 459 -10.49 -11.78 -41.49
N THR A 460 -9.52 -12.22 -40.70
CA THR A 460 -8.45 -11.34 -40.16
C THR A 460 -7.09 -11.76 -40.69
N ALA A 461 -6.30 -10.80 -41.19
CA ALA A 461 -4.94 -11.03 -41.66
C ALA A 461 -4.03 -11.48 -40.51
N ILE A 462 -3.37 -12.62 -40.67
CA ILE A 462 -2.29 -13.08 -39.80
C ILE A 462 -1.04 -13.36 -40.63
N THR A 463 0.13 -13.20 -40.02
CA THR A 463 1.40 -13.59 -40.65
C THR A 463 1.83 -14.94 -40.08
N ASP A 464 1.68 -16.01 -40.86
CA ASP A 464 2.23 -17.32 -40.49
C ASP A 464 3.74 -17.30 -40.76
N LYS A 465 4.54 -17.37 -39.69
CA LYS A 465 6.01 -17.35 -39.79
C LYS A 465 6.58 -18.63 -40.39
N THR A 466 5.78 -19.68 -40.53
CA THR A 466 6.23 -20.99 -41.01
C THR A 466 6.09 -21.16 -42.53
N VAL A 467 5.27 -20.35 -43.20
CA VAL A 467 5.05 -20.41 -44.66
C VAL A 467 5.38 -19.06 -45.30
N ASN A 468 6.64 -18.88 -45.71
CA ASN A 468 7.15 -17.76 -46.53
C ASN A 468 6.84 -16.31 -46.05
N GLY A 469 6.34 -16.11 -44.83
CA GLY A 469 6.07 -14.78 -44.26
C GLY A 469 4.97 -13.98 -44.96
N VAL A 470 4.13 -14.63 -45.77
CA VAL A 470 3.05 -13.97 -46.51
C VAL A 470 1.84 -13.82 -45.59
N ALA A 471 1.28 -12.61 -45.52
CA ALA A 471 0.06 -12.35 -44.77
C ALA A 471 -1.10 -13.16 -45.37
N THR A 472 -1.69 -14.03 -44.55
CA THR A 472 -2.82 -14.91 -44.93
C THR A 472 -3.98 -14.61 -44.00
N ASN A 473 -5.18 -14.40 -44.53
CA ASN A 473 -6.34 -14.14 -43.67
C ASN A 473 -6.93 -15.45 -43.13
N VAL A 474 -7.38 -15.48 -41.86
CA VAL A 474 -8.00 -16.64 -41.21
C VAL A 474 -9.32 -16.29 -40.52
N CYS A 475 -10.19 -17.29 -40.38
CA CYS A 475 -11.45 -17.16 -39.65
C CYS A 475 -11.22 -17.26 -38.13
N ILE A 476 -11.78 -16.32 -37.36
CA ILE A 476 -11.75 -16.35 -35.89
C ILE A 476 -13.06 -16.98 -35.38
N TYR A 477 -12.97 -18.18 -34.79
CA TYR A 477 -14.11 -18.87 -34.18
C TYR A 477 -14.09 -18.69 -32.65
N ASP A 478 -15.15 -18.10 -32.11
CA ASP A 478 -15.46 -18.12 -30.68
C ASP A 478 -16.44 -19.27 -30.46
N ASP A 479 -15.94 -20.35 -29.87
CA ASP A 479 -16.67 -21.61 -29.64
C ASP A 479 -17.34 -21.67 -28.25
N THR A 480 -17.49 -20.55 -27.54
CA THR A 480 -18.21 -20.53 -26.26
C THR A 480 -19.55 -19.77 -26.31
N THR A 481 -20.61 -20.55 -26.56
CA THR A 481 -22.06 -20.36 -26.24
C THR A 481 -23.01 -19.68 -27.25
N PRO A 482 -24.27 -20.17 -27.36
CA PRO A 482 -25.29 -19.64 -28.27
C PRO A 482 -25.91 -18.34 -27.72
N SER A 483 -26.25 -17.44 -28.64
CA SER A 483 -26.59 -16.04 -28.36
C SER A 483 -28.07 -15.72 -28.59
N CYS A 484 -28.73 -15.08 -27.63
CA CYS A 484 -30.01 -14.42 -27.90
C CYS A 484 -29.77 -13.23 -28.83
N ALA A 485 -30.68 -12.98 -29.79
CA ALA A 485 -30.60 -11.84 -30.71
C ALA A 485 -31.50 -10.67 -30.27
N SER A 486 -32.52 -10.95 -29.46
CA SER A 486 -33.49 -9.99 -28.96
C SER A 486 -34.14 -10.46 -27.66
N ASP A 487 -34.80 -9.55 -26.93
CA ASP A 487 -35.46 -9.88 -25.66
C ASP A 487 -36.57 -10.93 -25.81
N SER A 488 -37.18 -11.07 -27.00
CA SER A 488 -38.18 -12.12 -27.27
C SER A 488 -37.60 -13.53 -27.29
N ASN A 489 -36.27 -13.68 -27.34
CA ASN A 489 -35.60 -14.97 -27.22
C ASN A 489 -35.39 -15.40 -25.74
N CYS A 490 -35.82 -14.58 -24.77
CA CYS A 490 -35.60 -14.79 -23.34
C CYS A 490 -36.90 -15.07 -22.59
N LEU A 491 -36.81 -15.78 -21.45
CA LEU A 491 -37.96 -16.08 -20.60
C LEU A 491 -38.50 -14.80 -19.93
N ALA A 492 -39.77 -14.82 -19.51
CA ALA A 492 -40.40 -13.64 -18.89
C ALA A 492 -39.61 -13.19 -17.64
N LYS A 493 -39.19 -11.92 -17.60
CA LYS A 493 -38.29 -11.26 -16.61
C LYS A 493 -36.78 -11.40 -16.86
N GLU A 494 -36.39 -11.91 -18.02
CA GLU A 494 -35.01 -11.88 -18.54
C GLU A 494 -34.95 -10.98 -19.77
N VAL A 495 -33.81 -10.33 -19.99
CA VAL A 495 -33.54 -9.51 -21.17
C VAL A 495 -32.25 -9.97 -21.82
N CYS A 496 -32.18 -9.83 -23.14
CA CYS A 496 -31.01 -10.22 -23.89
C CYS A 496 -29.92 -9.16 -23.72
N ASN A 497 -28.87 -9.50 -22.99
CA ASN A 497 -27.72 -8.62 -22.81
C ASN A 497 -27.00 -8.50 -24.15
N LYS A 498 -27.06 -7.33 -24.80
CA LYS A 498 -26.49 -7.12 -26.14
C LYS A 498 -24.95 -7.16 -26.17
N PHE A 499 -24.28 -7.10 -25.02
CA PHE A 499 -22.83 -7.20 -24.92
C PHE A 499 -22.37 -8.65 -24.73
N THR A 500 -23.08 -9.44 -23.92
CA THR A 500 -22.74 -10.86 -23.66
C THR A 500 -23.51 -11.83 -24.55
N LEU A 501 -24.55 -11.34 -25.22
CA LEU A 501 -25.56 -12.07 -25.99
C LEU A 501 -26.24 -13.20 -25.19
N LYS A 502 -26.41 -13.04 -23.87
CA LYS A 502 -27.09 -14.00 -22.98
C LYS A 502 -28.41 -13.44 -22.44
N CYS A 503 -29.39 -14.31 -22.23
CA CYS A 503 -30.60 -13.97 -21.49
C CYS A 503 -30.26 -13.87 -20.00
N GLU A 504 -30.39 -12.69 -19.42
CA GLU A 504 -30.01 -12.42 -18.04
C GLU A 504 -31.17 -11.73 -17.29
N LYS A 505 -31.32 -12.01 -15.98
CA LYS A 505 -32.43 -11.48 -15.18
C LYS A 505 -32.32 -9.98 -14.97
N LEU A 506 -33.44 -9.27 -15.09
CA LEU A 506 -33.53 -7.82 -14.83
C LEU A 506 -33.09 -7.45 -13.40
N ILE A 507 -32.32 -6.38 -13.27
CA ILE A 507 -31.74 -5.90 -12.00
C ILE A 507 -32.78 -5.05 -11.23
N LEU A 508 -32.99 -5.37 -9.94
CA LEU A 508 -33.94 -4.68 -9.06
C LEU A 508 -33.33 -3.44 -8.39
N VAL A 509 -34.18 -2.59 -7.80
CA VAL A 509 -33.80 -1.33 -7.11
C VAL A 509 -32.68 -1.57 -6.09
N ASN A 510 -31.68 -0.68 -6.04
CA ASN A 510 -30.50 -0.75 -5.16
C ASN A 510 -29.53 -1.92 -5.37
N GLN A 511 -29.74 -2.76 -6.38
CA GLN A 511 -28.76 -3.76 -6.77
C GLN A 511 -27.66 -3.16 -7.66
N LYS A 512 -26.50 -3.83 -7.67
CA LYS A 512 -25.30 -3.41 -8.39
C LYS A 512 -25.51 -3.60 -9.90
N CYS A 513 -25.45 -2.53 -10.67
CA CYS A 513 -25.32 -2.56 -12.12
C CYS A 513 -23.83 -2.44 -12.51
N ILE A 514 -23.48 -2.90 -13.71
CA ILE A 514 -22.10 -2.96 -14.21
C ILE A 514 -22.06 -2.21 -15.55
N GLU A 515 -20.94 -1.56 -15.86
CA GLU A 515 -20.74 -0.88 -17.14
C GLU A 515 -20.82 -1.89 -18.30
N GLY A 516 -21.68 -1.63 -19.29
CA GLY A 516 -22.02 -2.61 -20.34
C GLY A 516 -22.93 -3.77 -19.88
N GLY A 517 -23.51 -3.69 -18.68
CA GLY A 517 -24.41 -4.69 -18.12
C GLY A 517 -25.91 -4.46 -18.37
N ILE A 518 -26.74 -5.35 -17.83
CA ILE A 518 -28.20 -5.39 -17.98
C ILE A 518 -28.85 -4.08 -17.52
N PRO A 519 -29.81 -3.50 -18.27
CA PRO A 519 -30.52 -2.30 -17.85
C PRO A 519 -31.39 -2.56 -16.60
N CYS A 520 -31.52 -1.54 -15.76
CA CYS A 520 -32.42 -1.56 -14.60
C CYS A 520 -33.89 -1.61 -15.04
N VAL A 521 -34.76 -2.22 -14.22
CA VAL A 521 -36.22 -2.21 -14.48
C VAL A 521 -36.73 -0.77 -14.49
N LYS A 522 -37.51 -0.36 -15.51
CA LYS A 522 -38.15 0.97 -15.52
C LYS A 522 -39.03 1.16 -14.29
N PRO A 523 -39.02 2.34 -13.61
CA PRO A 523 -38.41 3.63 -13.99
C PRO A 523 -36.99 3.88 -13.43
N TYR A 524 -36.22 2.83 -13.15
CA TYR A 524 -34.88 2.95 -12.56
C TYR A 524 -33.80 2.93 -13.65
N ALA A 525 -32.67 3.59 -13.40
CA ALA A 525 -31.50 3.61 -14.26
C ALA A 525 -30.21 3.46 -13.46
N CYS A 526 -29.15 2.98 -14.10
CA CYS A 526 -27.87 2.76 -13.45
C CYS A 526 -27.19 4.09 -13.15
N ASN A 527 -26.94 4.41 -11.88
CA ASN A 527 -26.28 5.67 -11.50
C ASN A 527 -24.76 5.48 -11.35
N PRO A 528 -23.95 6.01 -12.28
CA PRO A 528 -22.49 5.89 -12.22
C PRO A 528 -21.85 6.75 -11.12
N LEU A 529 -22.60 7.66 -10.51
CA LEU A 529 -22.09 8.58 -9.50
C LEU A 529 -22.09 7.99 -8.08
N THR A 530 -22.56 6.75 -7.93
CA THR A 530 -22.49 6.04 -6.66
C THR A 530 -21.30 5.08 -6.67
N THR A 531 -20.58 4.96 -5.55
CA THR A 531 -19.39 4.08 -5.38
C THR A 531 -19.64 2.61 -5.68
N THR A 532 -20.91 2.23 -5.88
CA THR A 532 -21.32 0.85 -6.14
C THR A 532 -22.13 0.68 -7.42
N PHE A 533 -22.31 1.70 -8.28
CA PHE A 533 -23.17 1.63 -9.48
C PHE A 533 -24.52 0.96 -9.18
N LYS A 534 -25.49 1.69 -8.64
CA LYS A 534 -26.80 1.13 -8.26
C LYS A 534 -27.92 1.61 -9.17
N CYS A 535 -28.94 0.76 -9.34
CA CYS A 535 -30.20 1.16 -9.97
C CYS A 535 -30.95 2.16 -9.09
N VAL A 536 -31.03 3.42 -9.52
CA VAL A 536 -31.76 4.52 -8.84
C VAL A 536 -32.91 5.02 -9.70
N LYS A 537 -33.91 5.64 -9.08
CA LYS A 537 -35.10 6.14 -9.79
C LYS A 537 -34.70 7.30 -10.72
N GLN A 538 -35.16 7.29 -11.96
CA GLN A 538 -35.04 8.45 -12.85
C GLN A 538 -35.96 9.58 -12.34
N CYS A 539 -35.51 10.82 -12.50
CA CYS A 539 -36.27 12.03 -12.13
C CYS A 539 -36.52 12.89 -13.37
N ASN A 540 -37.68 13.51 -13.47
CA ASN A 540 -37.99 14.45 -14.54
C ASN A 540 -37.80 15.90 -14.06
N SER A 541 -38.07 16.14 -12.77
CA SER A 541 -37.93 17.41 -12.08
C SER A 541 -37.32 17.26 -10.68
N ILE A 542 -37.00 18.37 -10.03
CA ILE A 542 -36.48 18.39 -8.66
C ILE A 542 -37.49 17.83 -7.64
N VAL A 543 -38.79 17.86 -7.94
CA VAL A 543 -39.87 17.38 -7.07
C VAL A 543 -39.90 15.85 -6.99
N ASP A 544 -39.27 15.16 -7.95
CA ASP A 544 -39.20 13.69 -7.98
C ASP A 544 -38.14 13.11 -7.03
N CYS A 545 -37.34 13.98 -6.40
CA CYS A 545 -36.24 13.61 -5.52
C CYS A 545 -36.59 13.85 -4.04
N VAL A 546 -36.18 12.91 -3.17
CA VAL A 546 -36.35 13.03 -1.71
C VAL A 546 -35.47 14.17 -1.18
N ASP A 547 -35.91 14.84 -0.09
CA ASP A 547 -35.31 16.05 0.47
C ASP A 547 -33.76 16.01 0.50
N ASN A 548 -33.14 17.08 -0.02
CA ASN A 548 -31.69 17.31 -0.21
C ASN A 548 -31.01 16.69 -1.45
N LEU A 549 -31.75 16.02 -2.34
CA LEU A 549 -31.20 15.54 -3.63
C LEU A 549 -31.71 16.37 -4.81
N LYS A 550 -30.83 16.70 -5.75
CA LYS A 550 -31.19 17.41 -7.00
C LYS A 550 -31.25 16.42 -8.16
N CYS A 551 -32.12 16.71 -9.12
CA CYS A 551 -32.22 15.95 -10.34
C CYS A 551 -31.08 16.33 -11.29
N ILE A 552 -30.04 15.49 -11.37
CA ILE A 552 -28.83 15.72 -12.15
C ILE A 552 -28.84 14.89 -13.44
N THR A 553 -28.29 15.46 -14.53
CA THR A 553 -28.19 14.75 -15.81
C THR A 553 -26.85 14.02 -15.89
N THR A 554 -26.89 12.71 -16.11
CA THR A 554 -25.71 11.86 -16.27
C THR A 554 -25.84 10.99 -17.52
N ILE A 555 -24.80 10.26 -17.90
CA ILE A 555 -24.83 9.30 -19.00
C ILE A 555 -25.13 7.93 -18.40
N ASP A 556 -26.11 7.23 -18.96
CA ASP A 556 -26.43 5.86 -18.56
C ASP A 556 -25.31 4.92 -19.06
N PRO A 557 -24.53 4.27 -18.16
CA PRO A 557 -23.44 3.38 -18.57
C PRO A 557 -23.94 2.07 -19.19
N THR A 558 -25.24 1.79 -19.13
CA THR A 558 -25.86 0.57 -19.70
C THR A 558 -26.45 0.79 -21.11
N SER A 559 -26.57 2.05 -21.55
CA SER A 559 -27.02 2.40 -22.90
C SER A 559 -25.98 3.26 -23.62
N ILE A 560 -25.85 3.11 -24.93
CA ILE A 560 -24.81 3.77 -25.73
C ILE A 560 -25.09 5.29 -25.78
N GLY A 561 -24.61 6.03 -24.77
CA GLY A 561 -24.57 7.50 -24.76
C GLY A 561 -25.88 8.23 -24.42
N GLY A 562 -26.89 7.56 -23.90
CA GLY A 562 -28.15 8.19 -23.51
C GLY A 562 -28.00 9.08 -22.28
N LYS A 563 -28.35 10.38 -22.39
CA LYS A 563 -28.45 11.27 -21.23
C LYS A 563 -29.69 10.90 -20.41
N ILE A 564 -29.49 10.54 -19.15
CA ILE A 564 -30.55 10.25 -18.18
C ILE A 564 -30.52 11.27 -17.04
N LYS A 565 -31.68 11.51 -16.41
CA LYS A 565 -31.78 12.35 -15.22
C LYS A 565 -32.02 11.47 -13.99
N VAL A 566 -31.19 11.62 -12.96
CA VAL A 566 -31.22 10.83 -11.72
C VAL A 566 -31.07 11.73 -10.49
N CYS A 567 -31.60 11.34 -9.34
CA CYS A 567 -31.44 12.10 -8.10
C CYS A 567 -30.02 11.93 -7.53
N GLY A 568 -29.30 13.03 -7.27
CA GLY A 568 -27.93 13.03 -6.73
C GLY A 568 -27.56 14.34 -6.00
N VAL A 569 -26.38 14.35 -5.35
CA VAL A 569 -25.86 15.48 -4.57
C VAL A 569 -25.12 16.47 -5.48
N ASP A 570 -25.27 17.78 -5.23
CA ASP A 570 -24.76 18.86 -6.08
C ASP A 570 -23.19 18.89 -6.12
N PRO A 571 -22.54 18.86 -7.31
CA PRO A 571 -21.09 18.70 -7.45
C PRO A 571 -20.21 19.90 -7.03
N ASP A 572 -20.77 21.03 -6.62
CA ASP A 572 -20.00 22.24 -6.28
C ASP A 572 -19.29 22.22 -4.90
N VAL A 573 -19.36 21.11 -4.13
CA VAL A 573 -18.90 21.10 -2.72
C VAL A 573 -17.68 20.19 -2.42
N SER A 574 -17.12 19.42 -3.37
CA SER A 574 -16.02 18.48 -3.05
C SER A 574 -14.90 18.33 -4.11
N GLN A 575 -14.15 19.38 -4.43
CA GLN A 575 -13.18 19.39 -5.56
C GLN A 575 -11.68 19.15 -5.28
N ASN A 576 -11.22 18.71 -4.10
CA ASN A 576 -9.77 18.73 -3.83
C ASN A 576 -9.02 17.39 -3.83
N GLU A 577 -9.68 16.23 -4.00
CA GLU A 577 -8.98 14.94 -3.97
C GLU A 577 -9.32 14.02 -5.16
N CYS A 578 -8.29 13.53 -5.86
CA CYS A 578 -8.42 12.59 -6.98
C CYS A 578 -7.63 11.28 -6.74
N SER A 579 -8.16 10.17 -7.24
CA SER A 579 -7.53 8.85 -7.15
C SER A 579 -7.88 8.02 -8.39
N ALA A 580 -7.34 6.80 -8.50
CA ALA A 580 -7.75 5.85 -9.54
C ALA A 580 -9.26 5.55 -9.55
N LEU A 581 -9.95 5.87 -8.45
CA LEU A 581 -11.38 5.64 -8.23
C LEU A 581 -12.23 6.93 -8.30
N ASN A 582 -11.60 8.10 -8.52
CA ASN A 582 -12.29 9.38 -8.73
C ASN A 582 -11.47 10.24 -9.72
N PRO A 583 -11.59 9.99 -11.04
CA PRO A 583 -10.83 10.71 -12.05
C PRO A 583 -11.35 12.14 -12.19
N CYS A 584 -10.42 13.08 -12.37
CA CYS A 584 -10.77 14.46 -12.63
C CYS A 584 -11.57 14.59 -13.93
N LEU A 585 -12.67 15.35 -13.90
CA LEU A 585 -13.39 15.72 -15.12
C LEU A 585 -12.49 16.59 -16.01
N TYR A 586 -12.54 16.38 -17.32
CA TYR A 586 -11.80 17.21 -18.28
C TYR A 586 -12.15 18.70 -18.07
N PRO A 587 -11.17 19.63 -18.09
CA PRO A 587 -9.79 19.54 -18.58
C PRO A 587 -8.70 19.26 -17.52
N PHE A 588 -9.04 18.67 -16.38
CA PHE A 588 -8.12 18.46 -15.25
C PHE A 588 -7.45 17.07 -15.27
N SER A 589 -6.23 16.95 -14.73
CA SER A 589 -5.46 15.71 -14.55
C SER A 589 -5.03 15.54 -13.10
N CYS A 590 -4.95 14.29 -12.61
CA CYS A 590 -4.67 14.02 -11.21
C CYS A 590 -3.16 14.07 -10.90
N ASN A 591 -2.74 14.96 -9.99
CA ASN A 591 -1.34 15.10 -9.56
C ASN A 591 -1.26 15.06 -8.03
N ASN A 592 -0.57 14.05 -7.48
CA ASN A 592 -0.44 13.83 -6.03
C ASN A 592 -1.78 13.87 -5.28
N GLY A 593 -2.82 13.33 -5.92
CA GLY A 593 -4.15 13.31 -5.36
C GLY A 593 -4.92 14.62 -5.49
N VAL A 594 -4.49 15.59 -6.32
CA VAL A 594 -5.25 16.84 -6.58
C VAL A 594 -5.46 17.05 -8.08
N CYS A 595 -6.67 17.47 -8.48
CA CYS A 595 -6.98 17.78 -9.88
C CYS A 595 -6.33 19.10 -10.33
N GLN A 596 -5.46 19.04 -11.35
CA GLN A 596 -4.77 20.20 -11.93
C GLN A 596 -5.02 20.32 -13.44
N ILE A 597 -5.19 21.54 -13.95
CA ILE A 597 -5.44 21.81 -15.38
C ILE A 597 -4.21 21.43 -16.21
N LEU A 598 -4.40 20.69 -17.31
CA LEU A 598 -3.30 20.35 -18.25
C LEU A 598 -2.83 21.60 -19.03
N PRO A 599 -1.51 21.77 -19.23
CA PRO A 599 -0.97 22.95 -19.88
C PRO A 599 -1.40 23.07 -21.36
N GLY A 600 -1.84 24.27 -21.74
CA GLY A 600 -2.24 24.65 -23.10
C GLY A 600 -1.09 25.19 -23.95
N TYR A 601 -1.38 25.61 -25.17
CA TYR A 601 -0.38 26.15 -26.11
C TYR A 601 0.50 27.24 -25.49
N GLY A 602 1.80 27.05 -25.54
CA GLY A 602 2.83 27.94 -25.02
C GLY A 602 3.09 27.80 -23.52
N GLU A 603 2.30 27.06 -22.75
CA GLU A 603 2.58 26.84 -21.33
C GLU A 603 3.69 25.81 -21.14
N SER A 604 4.44 25.94 -20.04
CA SER A 604 5.56 25.06 -19.74
C SER A 604 5.08 23.64 -19.44
N CYS A 605 5.63 22.66 -20.14
CA CYS A 605 5.46 21.24 -19.92
C CYS A 605 6.79 20.63 -19.41
N SER A 606 6.75 19.39 -18.94
CA SER A 606 7.96 18.59 -18.72
C SER A 606 7.71 17.19 -19.24
N LEU A 607 8.75 16.38 -19.42
CA LEU A 607 8.61 15.00 -19.89
C LEU A 607 7.69 14.13 -19.00
N ARG A 608 7.34 14.57 -17.78
CA ARG A 608 6.35 13.92 -16.91
C ARG A 608 4.92 14.49 -17.02
N PHE A 609 4.73 15.63 -17.67
CA PHE A 609 3.45 16.33 -17.79
C PHE A 609 3.03 16.42 -19.26
N GLY A 610 1.94 15.74 -19.61
CA GLY A 610 1.36 15.83 -20.95
C GLY A 610 0.76 17.22 -21.21
N CYS A 611 0.70 17.62 -22.48
CA CYS A 611 -0.03 18.81 -22.90
C CYS A 611 -1.52 18.49 -23.09
N LYS A 612 -2.38 19.52 -23.13
CA LYS A 612 -3.78 19.36 -23.52
C LYS A 612 -3.88 18.65 -24.89
N ILE A 613 -4.91 17.81 -25.08
CA ILE A 613 -5.15 17.09 -26.35
C ILE A 613 -5.09 18.07 -27.53
N GLY A 614 -4.30 17.73 -28.54
CA GLY A 614 -4.01 18.58 -29.70
C GLY A 614 -2.64 19.28 -29.66
N TYR A 615 -1.88 19.17 -28.55
CA TYR A 615 -0.56 19.79 -28.40
C TYR A 615 0.52 18.77 -27.99
N VAL A 616 1.78 19.07 -28.35
CA VAL A 616 2.97 18.25 -28.05
C VAL A 616 3.98 19.07 -27.25
N CYS A 617 4.58 18.45 -26.22
CA CYS A 617 5.60 19.12 -25.40
C CYS A 617 6.89 19.32 -26.19
N ASN A 618 7.23 20.58 -26.48
CA ASN A 618 8.36 20.93 -27.33
C ASN A 618 9.56 21.42 -26.51
N SER A 619 10.60 20.59 -26.46
CA SER A 619 11.86 20.91 -25.79
C SER A 619 12.66 22.03 -26.47
N PHE A 620 12.42 22.33 -27.75
CA PHE A 620 13.13 23.40 -28.48
C PHE A 620 12.69 24.80 -28.06
N SER A 621 11.49 24.94 -27.50
CA SER A 621 10.92 26.21 -27.02
C SER A 621 10.85 26.27 -25.49
N GLY A 622 11.88 25.75 -24.80
CA GLY A 622 11.97 25.78 -23.34
C GLY A 622 11.00 24.83 -22.63
N ASN A 623 10.71 23.67 -23.24
CA ASN A 623 9.67 22.72 -22.81
C ASN A 623 8.30 23.41 -22.72
N THR A 624 7.75 23.83 -23.84
CA THR A 624 6.40 24.41 -23.90
C THR A 624 5.50 23.61 -24.83
N CYS A 625 4.20 23.57 -24.55
CA CYS A 625 3.24 22.87 -25.41
C CYS A 625 3.06 23.59 -26.75
N THR A 626 3.27 22.91 -27.88
CA THR A 626 3.12 23.47 -29.23
C THR A 626 2.23 22.60 -30.10
N LEU A 627 1.75 23.13 -31.24
CA LEU A 627 1.01 22.32 -32.20
C LEU A 627 1.95 21.34 -32.91
N PRO A 628 1.51 20.08 -33.17
CA PRO A 628 2.22 19.20 -34.08
C PRO A 628 2.16 19.80 -35.50
N CYS A 629 3.24 19.63 -36.28
CA CYS A 629 3.31 20.16 -37.64
C CYS A 629 3.58 19.06 -38.66
N VAL A 630 3.05 19.23 -39.86
CA VAL A 630 3.27 18.28 -40.97
C VAL A 630 4.26 18.86 -41.97
N SER A 631 4.18 20.18 -42.22
CA SER A 631 5.08 20.98 -43.05
C SER A 631 5.43 22.33 -42.39
N ASN A 632 6.36 23.10 -42.98
CA ASN A 632 6.69 24.45 -42.50
C ASN A 632 5.48 25.39 -42.54
N ASP A 633 4.58 25.22 -43.51
CA ASP A 633 3.37 26.05 -43.63
C ASP A 633 2.41 25.85 -42.44
N SER A 634 2.46 24.68 -41.81
CA SER A 634 1.71 24.40 -40.57
C SER A 634 2.16 25.27 -39.38
N CYS A 635 3.32 25.93 -39.49
CA CYS A 635 3.94 26.72 -38.44
C CYS A 635 3.87 28.23 -38.66
N GLY A 636 3.11 28.70 -39.66
CA GLY A 636 3.14 30.10 -40.08
C GLY A 636 4.55 30.50 -40.52
N ASN A 637 5.11 31.58 -39.95
CA ASN A 637 6.49 32.02 -40.22
C ASN A 637 7.57 31.15 -39.52
N GLY A 638 7.21 29.99 -38.97
CA GLY A 638 8.11 29.08 -38.27
C GLY A 638 8.62 27.93 -39.15
N ARG A 639 9.55 27.13 -38.61
CA ARG A 639 10.04 25.89 -39.23
C ARG A 639 9.54 24.67 -38.47
N CYS A 640 9.12 23.64 -39.20
CA CYS A 640 8.70 22.35 -38.67
C CYS A 640 9.91 21.43 -38.52
N LEU A 641 10.29 21.08 -37.28
CA LEU A 641 11.48 20.28 -36.98
C LEU A 641 11.09 18.88 -36.51
N THR A 642 11.81 17.86 -36.99
CA THR A 642 11.62 16.45 -36.58
C THR A 642 12.64 16.10 -35.49
N LYS A 643 12.19 15.53 -34.36
CA LYS A 643 13.06 14.97 -33.31
C LYS A 643 12.73 13.51 -33.08
N SER A 644 13.75 12.66 -33.05
CA SER A 644 13.64 11.25 -32.66
C SER A 644 14.13 11.08 -31.23
N SER A 645 13.29 10.51 -30.37
CA SER A 645 13.67 10.08 -29.01
C SER A 645 13.04 8.72 -28.75
N ASN A 646 13.86 7.75 -28.33
CA ASN A 646 13.44 6.36 -28.08
C ASN A 646 12.72 5.68 -29.26
N GLY A 647 13.15 5.95 -30.50
CA GLY A 647 12.57 5.33 -31.70
C GLY A 647 11.24 5.93 -32.17
N ILE A 648 10.73 6.97 -31.51
CA ILE A 648 9.53 7.70 -31.95
C ILE A 648 9.95 9.08 -32.46
N SER A 649 9.66 9.36 -33.73
CA SER A 649 9.88 10.66 -34.35
C SER A 649 8.61 11.51 -34.31
N PHE A 650 8.67 12.72 -33.76
CA PHE A 650 7.58 13.70 -33.83
C PHE A 650 8.06 15.05 -34.40
N LYS A 651 7.15 15.76 -35.05
CA LYS A 651 7.38 17.04 -35.72
C LYS A 651 6.73 18.19 -34.95
N ALA A 652 7.47 19.27 -34.64
CA ALA A 652 6.97 20.43 -33.91
C ALA A 652 7.47 21.77 -34.50
N CYS A 653 6.68 22.84 -34.33
CA CYS A 653 7.00 24.17 -34.84
C CYS A 653 8.05 24.92 -34.00
N LEU A 654 8.98 25.60 -34.68
CA LEU A 654 9.98 26.51 -34.10
C LEU A 654 9.81 27.92 -34.70
N ALA A 655 9.69 28.95 -33.85
CA ALA A 655 9.63 30.35 -34.30
C ALA A 655 11.02 30.90 -34.69
N SER A 656 11.09 31.72 -35.74
CA SER A 656 12.33 32.35 -36.21
C SER A 656 12.16 33.88 -36.32
N GLY A 657 12.98 34.66 -35.61
CA GLY A 657 13.09 36.12 -35.79
C GLY A 657 12.42 37.01 -34.72
N THR A 658 12.32 38.31 -35.04
CA THR A 658 11.74 39.42 -34.23
C THR A 658 10.21 39.51 -34.31
N SER A 659 9.59 38.65 -35.13
CA SER A 659 8.14 38.55 -35.26
C SER A 659 7.60 37.51 -34.29
N CYS A 660 6.52 37.84 -33.60
CA CYS A 660 5.90 36.90 -32.68
C CYS A 660 4.89 36.01 -33.41
N ILE A 661 5.07 34.71 -33.30
CA ILE A 661 4.17 33.71 -33.91
C ILE A 661 3.13 33.33 -32.86
N PHE A 662 1.85 33.63 -33.14
CA PHE A 662 0.70 33.37 -32.27
C PHE A 662 0.85 33.92 -30.84
N GLY A 663 1.39 35.13 -30.69
CA GLY A 663 1.41 35.84 -29.41
C GLY A 663 2.64 35.60 -28.53
N LYS A 664 3.69 34.92 -29.03
CA LYS A 664 4.93 34.70 -28.29
C LYS A 664 6.19 35.11 -29.04
N CYS A 665 7.13 35.64 -28.28
CA CYS A 665 8.43 36.16 -28.71
C CYS A 665 9.55 35.16 -28.45
N SER A 666 10.62 35.20 -29.25
CA SER A 666 11.79 34.33 -29.07
C SER A 666 12.56 34.64 -27.78
N ASN A 667 12.47 35.87 -27.27
CA ASN A 667 13.00 36.26 -25.97
C ASN A 667 11.90 36.18 -24.90
N ILE A 668 12.17 35.44 -23.82
CA ILE A 668 11.15 35.10 -22.81
C ILE A 668 10.69 36.32 -21.98
N TYR A 669 11.43 37.42 -22.05
CA TYR A 669 11.14 38.66 -21.34
C TYR A 669 10.30 39.67 -22.14
N ASP A 670 10.06 39.39 -23.42
CA ASP A 670 9.27 40.27 -24.29
C ASP A 670 7.83 39.76 -24.40
N TYR A 671 6.88 40.68 -24.53
CA TYR A 671 5.50 40.36 -24.86
C TYR A 671 5.19 40.76 -26.31
N CYS A 672 4.36 39.95 -26.97
CA CYS A 672 3.95 40.20 -28.35
C CYS A 672 2.89 41.30 -28.36
N ASN A 673 3.19 42.42 -29.01
CA ASN A 673 2.19 43.45 -29.27
C ASN A 673 1.23 42.93 -30.35
N ARG A 674 -0.02 42.69 -29.96
CA ARG A 674 -1.05 42.04 -30.79
C ARG A 674 -1.42 42.84 -32.04
N PHE A 675 -1.14 44.14 -32.05
CA PHE A 675 -1.45 45.02 -33.19
C PHE A 675 -0.34 45.06 -34.22
N THR A 676 0.92 44.90 -33.80
CA THR A 676 2.08 45.00 -34.70
C THR A 676 2.75 43.66 -34.98
N ASN A 677 2.39 42.60 -34.27
CA ASN A 677 3.06 41.29 -34.30
C ASN A 677 4.58 41.39 -34.06
N THR A 678 5.01 42.37 -33.26
CA THR A 678 6.40 42.57 -32.84
C THR A 678 6.56 42.43 -31.34
N CYS A 679 7.75 42.03 -30.91
CA CYS A 679 8.11 41.82 -29.51
C CYS A 679 8.52 43.12 -28.82
N GLN A 680 7.94 43.40 -27.64
CA GLN A 680 8.25 44.58 -26.80
C GLN A 680 8.65 44.17 -25.37
N GLU A 681 9.58 44.91 -24.77
CA GLU A 681 10.18 44.62 -23.47
C GLU A 681 9.19 44.85 -22.30
N ARG A 682 9.15 43.92 -21.33
CA ARG A 682 8.16 43.93 -20.23
C ARG A 682 8.68 44.72 -19.00
N VAL A 683 7.94 45.74 -18.56
CA VAL A 683 8.14 46.36 -17.23
C VAL A 683 7.64 45.40 -16.14
N VAL A 684 8.54 44.80 -15.37
CA VAL A 684 8.20 43.75 -14.38
C VAL A 684 7.65 44.36 -13.09
N CYS A 685 6.36 44.14 -12.81
CA CYS A 685 5.78 44.42 -11.49
C CYS A 685 6.16 43.32 -10.48
N GLN A 686 7.09 43.61 -9.59
CA GLN A 686 7.57 42.69 -8.57
C GLN A 686 7.46 43.31 -7.17
N ASP A 687 7.08 42.51 -6.18
CA ASP A 687 7.18 42.88 -4.77
C ASP A 687 8.67 42.99 -4.40
N LYS A 688 9.09 44.13 -3.84
CA LYS A 688 10.45 44.33 -3.37
C LYS A 688 10.60 43.61 -2.03
N VAL A 689 11.59 42.72 -1.95
CA VAL A 689 11.91 42.00 -0.72
C VAL A 689 12.35 43.00 0.34
N THR A 690 11.56 43.17 1.40
CA THR A 690 12.02 43.85 2.60
C THR A 690 13.03 42.94 3.31
N ASN A 691 14.19 43.45 3.73
CA ASN A 691 15.32 42.71 4.33
C ASN A 691 15.00 42.04 5.70
N GLY A 692 13.97 41.20 5.78
CA GLY A 692 13.51 40.48 6.97
C GLY A 692 12.31 39.58 6.66
N ARG A 693 12.16 38.48 7.40
CA ARG A 693 11.30 37.28 7.18
C ARG A 693 9.80 37.47 6.85
N ASN A 694 9.30 38.69 6.69
CA ASN A 694 7.87 38.94 6.44
C ASN A 694 7.63 39.32 4.97
N GLY A 695 7.42 38.31 4.13
CA GLY A 695 7.02 38.52 2.73
C GLY A 695 5.68 39.26 2.64
N CYS A 696 5.49 40.05 1.57
CA CYS A 696 4.31 40.89 1.34
C CYS A 696 2.96 40.18 1.55
N LYS A 697 2.90 38.85 1.35
CA LYS A 697 1.72 38.02 1.61
C LYS A 697 1.21 38.09 3.05
N ALA A 698 2.11 38.23 4.04
CA ALA A 698 1.75 38.39 5.44
C ALA A 698 1.21 39.80 5.76
N LEU A 699 1.41 40.76 4.86
CA LEU A 699 1.02 42.16 5.01
C LEU A 699 -0.22 42.53 4.20
N ILE A 700 -0.94 41.55 3.62
CA ILE A 700 -2.08 41.80 2.73
C ILE A 700 -3.20 42.62 3.39
N SER A 701 -3.39 42.46 4.71
CA SER A 701 -4.38 43.23 5.49
C SER A 701 -4.03 44.72 5.63
N TYR A 702 -2.78 45.12 5.37
CA TYR A 702 -2.31 46.50 5.40
C TYR A 702 -2.48 47.22 4.06
N CYS A 703 -2.80 46.50 2.97
CA CYS A 703 -2.99 47.12 1.65
C CYS A 703 -4.03 48.25 1.70
N ASN A 704 -5.10 48.11 2.48
CA ASN A 704 -6.20 49.08 2.53
C ASN A 704 -6.12 50.06 3.71
N LYS A 705 -5.06 50.00 4.52
CA LYS A 705 -4.89 50.97 5.62
C LYS A 705 -4.22 52.25 5.11
N PRO A 706 -4.80 53.44 5.36
CA PRO A 706 -4.26 54.68 4.83
C PRO A 706 -2.84 54.95 5.33
N GLU A 707 -2.51 54.60 6.58
CA GLU A 707 -1.17 54.79 7.14
C GLU A 707 -0.07 53.97 6.43
N PHE A 708 -0.44 52.83 5.83
CA PHE A 708 0.50 51.90 5.19
C PHE A 708 0.43 51.94 3.67
N CYS A 709 -0.46 52.77 3.11
CA CYS A 709 -0.74 52.77 1.69
C CYS A 709 0.53 53.05 0.86
N THR A 710 1.33 54.04 1.21
CA THR A 710 2.57 54.38 0.48
C THR A 710 3.60 53.25 0.54
N PHE A 711 3.82 52.68 1.73
CA PHE A 711 4.76 51.57 1.92
C PHE A 711 4.35 50.33 1.10
N MET A 712 3.06 49.98 1.14
CA MET A 712 2.52 48.83 0.41
C MET A 712 2.53 49.06 -1.11
N THR A 713 2.30 50.29 -1.57
CA THR A 713 2.42 50.67 -2.99
C THR A 713 3.88 50.67 -3.46
N GLN A 714 4.88 50.84 -2.59
CA GLN A 714 6.29 50.82 -3.02
C GLN A 714 6.92 49.43 -2.95
N ASN A 715 6.59 48.66 -1.91
CA ASN A 715 7.27 47.41 -1.61
C ASN A 715 6.42 46.16 -1.95
N CYS A 716 5.10 46.26 -1.95
CA CYS A 716 4.19 45.12 -2.10
C CYS A 716 3.16 45.32 -3.23
N LYS A 717 3.62 45.89 -4.36
CA LYS A 717 2.78 46.25 -5.52
C LYS A 717 1.97 45.08 -6.06
N ARG A 718 2.57 43.91 -6.21
CA ARG A 718 1.91 42.72 -6.74
C ARG A 718 0.93 42.15 -5.72
N THR A 719 1.33 42.07 -4.45
CA THR A 719 0.46 41.55 -3.39
C THR A 719 -0.79 42.45 -3.18
N CYS A 720 -0.66 43.77 -3.29
CA CYS A 720 -1.79 44.70 -3.17
C CYS A 720 -2.49 45.00 -4.50
N ASN A 721 -2.14 44.31 -5.60
CA ASN A 721 -2.69 44.55 -6.94
C ASN A 721 -2.58 46.01 -7.43
N ARG A 722 -1.45 46.68 -7.16
CA ARG A 722 -1.15 48.09 -7.51
C ARG A 722 -0.12 48.21 -8.65
N CYS A 723 -0.12 47.25 -9.57
CA CYS A 723 0.88 47.17 -10.64
C CYS A 723 0.67 48.16 -11.79
N TYR A 724 -0.57 48.67 -11.97
CA TYR A 724 -0.98 49.32 -13.22
C TYR A 724 -1.66 50.67 -13.04
N SER A 725 -1.49 51.34 -11.89
CA SER A 725 -2.07 52.65 -11.68
C SER A 725 -1.22 53.53 -10.79
N SER A 726 -1.25 54.83 -11.07
CA SER A 726 -0.99 55.90 -10.11
C SER A 726 -2.06 55.81 -9.00
N TYR A 727 -1.94 54.78 -8.16
CA TYR A 727 -2.83 54.62 -7.01
C TYR A 727 -2.47 55.71 -6.01
N ASN A 728 -3.22 56.81 -6.06
CA ASN A 728 -3.07 57.92 -5.13
C ASN A 728 -3.61 57.48 -3.77
N CYS A 729 -2.71 57.31 -2.81
CA CYS A 729 -3.10 57.07 -1.42
C CYS A 729 -3.89 58.30 -0.93
N PRO A 730 -5.08 58.12 -0.32
CA PRO A 730 -5.86 59.24 0.18
C PRO A 730 -5.03 60.01 1.21
N VAL A 731 -4.71 61.26 0.88
CA VAL A 731 -4.04 62.18 1.79
C VAL A 731 -5.11 62.65 2.76
N PHE A 732 -5.06 62.19 4.01
CA PHE A 732 -5.87 62.79 5.05
C PHE A 732 -5.36 64.22 5.30
N PRO A 733 -6.23 65.24 5.26
CA PRO A 733 -5.83 66.58 5.69
C PRO A 733 -5.43 66.50 7.15
N LEU A 734 -4.16 66.75 7.43
CA LEU A 734 -3.64 66.95 8.78
C LEU A 734 -4.41 68.11 9.41
N GLN A 735 -5.42 67.81 10.21
CA GLN A 735 -5.92 68.78 11.18
C GLN A 735 -4.82 69.01 12.20
N THR A 736 -4.15 70.14 12.07
CA THR A 736 -3.30 70.74 13.08
C THR A 736 -4.16 71.11 14.28
N THR A 737 -4.25 70.21 15.26
CA THR A 737 -4.58 70.60 16.63
C THR A 737 -3.50 70.08 17.58
N THR A 738 -2.78 71.06 18.09
CA THR A 738 -1.89 71.05 19.23
C THR A 738 -2.49 70.31 20.43
N LYS A 739 -1.97 69.11 20.74
CA LYS A 739 -1.55 68.74 22.10
C LYS A 739 -0.74 67.44 22.07
N TYR A 740 0.57 67.61 22.17
CA TYR A 740 1.53 66.52 22.32
C TYR A 740 1.45 66.00 23.76
N THR A 741 0.92 64.80 23.96
CA THR A 741 1.24 63.96 25.13
C THR A 741 1.79 62.63 24.63
N PRO A 742 2.89 62.10 25.22
CA PRO A 742 3.62 60.99 24.65
C PRO A 742 2.93 59.67 24.99
N PHE A 743 2.11 59.15 24.07
CA PHE A 743 1.53 57.80 24.15
C PHE A 743 2.28 56.83 23.22
N HIS A 744 3.62 56.74 23.37
CA HIS A 744 4.46 55.85 22.55
C HIS A 744 5.17 54.73 23.33
N HIS A 745 4.69 54.37 24.53
CA HIS A 745 5.33 53.30 25.33
C HIS A 745 4.54 52.00 25.56
N ASN A 746 3.28 51.88 25.13
CA ASN A 746 2.49 50.67 25.45
C ASN A 746 2.16 49.73 24.30
N ILE A 747 2.41 50.09 23.03
CA ILE A 747 2.11 49.19 21.90
C ILE A 747 3.26 48.19 21.64
N HIS A 748 4.51 48.56 21.96
CA HIS A 748 5.64 47.60 21.92
C HIS A 748 5.56 46.53 23.02
N ALA A 749 4.97 46.85 24.19
CA ALA A 749 4.85 45.91 25.30
C ALA A 749 3.86 44.76 25.03
N VAL A 750 2.76 45.02 24.30
CA VAL A 750 1.76 44.00 23.99
C VAL A 750 2.22 43.04 22.89
N ALA A 751 2.97 43.53 21.89
CA ALA A 751 3.55 42.68 20.85
C ALA A 751 4.72 41.81 21.36
N LEU A 752 5.49 42.28 22.35
CA LEU A 752 6.52 41.47 23.02
C LEU A 752 5.90 40.35 23.87
N ASN A 753 4.75 40.59 24.51
CA ASN A 753 4.13 39.61 25.40
C ASN A 753 3.54 38.40 24.63
N HIS A 754 2.98 38.62 23.43
CA HIS A 754 2.42 37.54 22.62
C HIS A 754 3.50 36.62 22.02
N ASN A 755 4.69 37.17 21.72
CA ASN A 755 5.83 36.40 21.20
C ASN A 755 6.52 35.56 22.30
N ASN A 756 6.55 36.07 23.54
CA ASN A 756 7.14 35.34 24.68
C ASN A 756 6.35 34.08 25.06
N ILE A 757 5.01 34.09 24.89
CA ILE A 757 4.16 32.92 25.20
C ILE A 757 4.35 31.79 24.17
N HIS A 758 4.55 32.11 22.90
CA HIS A 758 4.83 31.10 21.87
C HIS A 758 6.21 30.47 22.03
N LEU A 759 7.21 31.28 22.40
CA LEU A 759 8.57 30.79 22.62
C LEU A 759 8.67 29.85 23.84
N SER A 760 7.96 30.15 24.94
CA SER A 760 7.97 29.28 26.12
C SER A 760 7.31 27.91 25.87
N ARG A 761 6.25 27.86 25.06
CA ARG A 761 5.60 26.62 24.63
C ARG A 761 6.46 25.79 23.67
N ALA A 762 7.24 26.44 22.82
CA ALA A 762 8.20 25.76 21.95
C ALA A 762 9.35 25.15 22.77
N LEU A 763 9.93 25.93 23.70
CA LEU A 763 11.02 25.50 24.58
C LEU A 763 10.62 24.30 25.47
N THR A 764 9.41 24.32 26.03
CA THR A 764 8.88 23.22 26.86
C THR A 764 8.64 21.94 26.07
N ARG A 765 8.16 22.01 24.82
CA ARG A 765 8.05 20.81 23.97
C ARG A 765 9.42 20.25 23.60
N THR A 766 10.38 21.12 23.27
CA THR A 766 11.73 20.66 22.93
C THR A 766 12.44 20.03 24.13
N SER A 767 12.30 20.59 25.33
CA SER A 767 12.95 20.05 26.53
C SER A 767 12.39 18.68 26.92
N ILE A 768 11.08 18.44 26.80
CA ILE A 768 10.48 17.13 27.03
C ILE A 768 11.07 16.07 26.08
N ASN A 769 11.18 16.39 24.79
CA ASN A 769 11.76 15.48 23.80
C ASN A 769 13.24 15.18 24.09
N VAL A 770 14.02 16.16 24.55
CA VAL A 770 15.40 15.96 24.98
C VAL A 770 15.47 14.99 26.16
N ILE A 771 14.63 15.21 27.18
CA ILE A 771 14.61 14.37 28.39
C ILE A 771 14.26 12.93 28.03
N LEU A 772 13.23 12.72 27.19
CA LEU A 772 12.82 11.39 26.72
C LEU A 772 13.92 10.71 25.89
N PHE A 773 14.63 11.47 25.06
CA PHE A 773 15.73 10.93 24.27
C PHE A 773 16.93 10.52 25.13
N VAL A 774 17.32 11.37 26.08
CA VAL A 774 18.43 11.09 27.02
C VAL A 774 18.08 9.91 27.93
N SER A 775 16.84 9.82 28.43
CA SER A 775 16.39 8.70 29.25
C SER A 775 16.40 7.39 28.47
N TYR A 776 15.94 7.41 27.21
CA TYR A 776 15.99 6.26 26.31
C TYR A 776 17.44 5.77 26.10
N LEU A 777 18.39 6.66 25.81
CA LEU A 777 19.80 6.28 25.65
C LEU A 777 20.39 5.72 26.95
N THR A 778 20.06 6.33 28.08
CA THR A 778 20.54 5.90 29.41
C THR A 778 20.02 4.50 29.77
N LEU A 779 18.73 4.24 29.56
CA LEU A 779 18.12 2.93 29.84
C LEU A 779 18.74 1.82 28.98
N ASN A 780 18.91 2.06 27.67
CA ASN A 780 19.57 1.11 26.79
C ASN A 780 21.00 0.81 27.26
N TYR A 781 21.75 1.82 27.69
CA TYR A 781 23.10 1.63 28.19
C TYR A 781 23.15 0.82 29.50
N ILE A 782 22.22 1.07 30.42
CA ILE A 782 22.08 0.29 31.65
C ILE A 782 21.83 -1.19 31.31
N VAL A 783 20.92 -1.49 30.39
CA VAL A 783 20.62 -2.86 29.95
C VAL A 783 21.85 -3.54 29.35
N VAL A 784 22.58 -2.85 28.48
CA VAL A 784 23.84 -3.35 27.90
C VAL A 784 24.87 -3.63 28.99
N PHE A 785 25.05 -2.70 29.92
CA PHE A 785 26.04 -2.84 30.99
C PHE A 785 25.71 -4.00 31.93
N ILE A 786 24.43 -4.17 32.30
CA ILE A 786 23.96 -5.31 33.08
C ILE A 786 24.22 -6.62 32.33
N THR A 787 23.88 -6.67 31.04
CA THR A 787 24.09 -7.86 30.19
C THR A 787 25.58 -8.20 30.09
N TYR A 788 26.44 -7.21 29.89
CA TYR A 788 27.88 -7.37 29.85
C TYR A 788 28.45 -7.91 31.18
N ARG A 789 27.97 -7.40 32.32
CA ARG A 789 28.35 -7.90 33.64
C ARG A 789 27.87 -9.32 33.88
N LYS A 790 26.62 -9.64 33.54
CA LYS A 790 26.06 -11.00 33.64
C LYS A 790 26.87 -11.98 32.79
N TYR A 791 27.17 -11.61 31.54
CA TYR A 791 27.97 -12.43 30.64
C TYR A 791 29.41 -12.64 31.15
N THR A 792 30.04 -11.59 31.68
CA THR A 792 31.38 -11.70 32.30
C THR A 792 31.37 -12.60 33.53
N LYS A 793 30.31 -12.56 34.34
CA LYS A 793 30.16 -13.46 35.49
C LYS A 793 29.98 -14.90 35.03
N PHE A 794 29.11 -15.15 34.05
CA PHE A 794 28.91 -16.46 33.44
C PHE A 794 30.22 -17.05 32.91
N GLU A 795 30.99 -16.28 32.14
CA GLU A 795 32.28 -16.71 31.58
C GLU A 795 33.28 -17.13 32.68
N ARG A 796 33.29 -16.43 33.83
CA ARG A 796 34.13 -16.79 34.97
C ARG A 796 33.65 -18.07 35.67
N THR A 797 32.35 -18.20 35.87
CA THR A 797 31.76 -19.36 36.56
C THR A 797 31.99 -20.66 35.77
N TYR A 798 31.88 -20.60 34.44
CA TYR A 798 32.02 -21.77 33.57
C TYR A 798 33.42 -21.87 32.92
N ALA A 799 34.40 -21.09 33.37
CA ALA A 799 35.73 -21.05 32.76
C ALA A 799 36.42 -22.43 32.70
N ASN A 800 36.19 -23.29 33.69
CA ASN A 800 36.82 -24.62 33.73
C ASN A 800 36.12 -25.66 32.83
N LEU A 801 34.86 -25.40 32.46
CA LEU A 801 34.04 -26.32 31.63
C LEU A 801 34.14 -26.00 30.13
N ILE A 802 34.69 -24.84 29.78
CA ILE A 802 34.73 -24.34 28.40
C ILE A 802 36.13 -24.56 27.82
N THR A 803 36.19 -25.14 26.61
CA THR A 803 37.45 -25.33 25.87
C THR A 803 38.13 -24.00 25.54
N ASP A 804 39.46 -24.01 25.40
CA ASP A 804 40.21 -22.77 25.13
C ASP A 804 39.83 -22.11 23.80
N LEU A 805 39.41 -22.91 22.81
CA LEU A 805 38.86 -22.39 21.55
C LEU A 805 37.58 -21.58 21.79
N THR A 806 36.66 -22.10 22.59
CA THR A 806 35.40 -21.42 22.92
C THR A 806 35.64 -20.22 23.83
N LYS A 807 36.60 -20.27 24.75
CA LYS A 807 37.04 -19.08 25.53
C LYS A 807 37.55 -17.97 24.62
N LYS A 808 38.38 -18.31 23.63
CA LYS A 808 38.88 -17.34 22.64
C LYS A 808 37.74 -16.75 21.83
N LEU A 809 36.80 -17.58 21.35
CA LEU A 809 35.63 -17.13 20.61
C LEU A 809 34.75 -16.20 21.45
N ASN A 810 34.46 -16.55 22.70
CA ASN A 810 33.69 -15.72 23.63
C ASN A 810 34.38 -14.39 23.92
N ARG A 811 35.70 -14.38 24.10
CA ARG A 811 36.48 -13.15 24.28
C ARG A 811 36.37 -12.22 23.06
N ASP A 812 36.39 -12.78 21.85
CA ASP A 812 36.23 -12.01 20.62
C ASP A 812 34.79 -11.49 20.47
N PHE A 813 33.78 -12.32 20.72
CA PHE A 813 32.36 -11.90 20.72
C PHE A 813 32.08 -10.80 21.75
N LYS A 814 32.67 -10.90 22.93
CA LYS A 814 32.54 -9.90 24.00
C LYS A 814 33.10 -8.54 23.59
N LYS A 815 34.23 -8.51 22.86
CA LYS A 815 34.77 -7.28 22.27
C LYS A 815 33.81 -6.69 21.24
N VAL A 816 33.26 -7.53 20.35
CA VAL A 816 32.29 -7.08 19.33
C VAL A 816 31.04 -6.49 19.99
N MET A 817 30.48 -7.17 20.98
CA MET A 817 29.29 -6.72 21.70
C MET A 817 29.55 -5.40 22.43
N LEU A 818 30.73 -5.21 23.02
CA LEU A 818 31.11 -3.94 23.64
C LEU A 818 31.15 -2.80 22.61
N TRP A 819 31.82 -3.02 21.47
CA TRP A 819 31.97 -1.99 20.44
C TRP A 819 30.67 -1.66 19.72
N GLN A 820 29.80 -2.65 19.46
CA GLN A 820 28.51 -2.44 18.81
C GLN A 820 27.54 -1.66 19.68
N ASN A 821 27.62 -1.82 21.00
CA ASN A 821 26.81 -1.02 21.90
C ASN A 821 27.40 0.37 22.15
N LEU A 822 28.72 0.53 22.03
CA LEU A 822 29.39 1.84 22.14
C LEU A 822 29.23 2.70 20.87
N SER A 823 29.15 2.06 19.70
CA SER A 823 29.01 2.68 18.38
C SER A 823 27.85 3.68 18.27
N PRO A 824 26.58 3.32 18.60
CA PRO A 824 25.45 4.25 18.55
C PRO A 824 25.64 5.46 19.48
N ILE A 825 26.30 5.29 20.62
CA ILE A 825 26.52 6.38 21.58
C ILE A 825 27.49 7.41 21.00
N LEU A 826 28.60 6.92 20.44
CA LEU A 826 29.63 7.80 19.86
C LEU A 826 29.16 8.46 18.56
N ILE A 827 28.46 7.71 17.69
CA ILE A 827 28.09 8.17 16.35
C ILE A 827 26.76 8.94 16.36
N ILE A 828 25.79 8.51 17.18
CA ILE A 828 24.46 9.11 17.22
C ILE A 828 24.28 9.91 18.50
N GLY A 829 24.57 9.33 19.67
CA GLY A 829 24.30 9.94 20.97
C GLY A 829 24.98 11.29 21.14
N VAL A 830 26.31 11.35 20.99
CA VAL A 830 27.08 12.60 21.17
C VAL A 830 26.68 13.67 20.15
N PRO A 831 26.61 13.40 18.83
CA PRO A 831 26.16 14.41 17.87
C PRO A 831 24.71 14.86 18.09
N SER A 832 23.84 13.97 18.58
CA SER A 832 22.44 14.33 18.90
C SER A 832 22.39 15.29 20.09
N ILE A 833 23.16 15.05 21.14
CA ILE A 833 23.25 15.98 22.28
C ILE A 833 23.80 17.33 21.82
N ILE A 834 24.86 17.35 21.00
CA ILE A 834 25.40 18.58 20.41
C ILE A 834 24.35 19.30 19.58
N TYR A 835 23.60 18.59 18.74
CA TYR A 835 22.52 19.16 17.93
C TYR A 835 21.43 19.80 18.79
N MET A 836 21.01 19.13 19.86
CA MET A 836 19.98 19.66 20.75
C MET A 836 20.48 20.89 21.52
N LEU A 837 21.74 20.89 21.98
CA LEU A 837 22.37 22.08 22.57
C LEU A 837 22.46 23.23 21.57
N TYR A 838 22.76 22.92 20.31
CA TYR A 838 22.84 23.89 19.22
C TYR A 838 21.47 24.55 18.93
N ILE A 839 20.38 23.77 18.95
CA ILE A 839 19.01 24.27 18.89
C ILE A 839 18.68 25.14 20.11
N MET A 840 19.12 24.76 21.32
CA MET A 840 18.87 25.53 22.54
C MET A 840 19.56 26.91 22.54
N ILE A 841 20.67 27.06 21.83
CA ILE A 841 21.40 28.34 21.68
C ILE A 841 20.80 29.19 20.52
N ASP A 842 19.76 28.70 19.84
CA ASP A 842 19.15 29.33 18.65
C ASP A 842 20.16 29.61 17.52
N ALA A 843 21.24 28.82 17.48
CA ALA A 843 22.16 28.84 16.36
C ALA A 843 21.51 28.04 15.23
N SER A 844 20.79 28.69 14.32
CA SER A 844 20.10 27.97 13.23
C SER A 844 21.06 27.68 12.07
N SER A 845 21.63 26.48 12.01
CA SER A 845 22.31 25.97 10.81
C SER A 845 21.45 24.94 10.10
N ASN A 846 20.89 25.32 8.96
CA ASN A 846 20.03 24.47 8.13
C ASN A 846 20.73 23.18 7.66
N LYS A 847 22.06 23.13 7.68
CA LYS A 847 22.85 21.97 7.25
C LYS A 847 23.01 20.91 8.36
N PHE A 848 22.92 21.30 9.64
CA PHE A 848 23.23 20.40 10.74
C PHE A 848 22.26 19.22 10.83
N GLY A 849 20.95 19.47 10.64
CA GLY A 849 19.94 18.41 10.60
C GLY A 849 20.21 17.38 9.49
N SER A 850 20.71 17.82 8.33
CA SER A 850 21.09 16.90 7.25
C SER A 850 22.30 16.03 7.62
N TYR A 851 23.28 16.57 8.34
CA TYR A 851 24.41 15.78 8.83
C TYR A 851 23.98 14.76 9.88
N MET A 852 23.04 15.11 10.76
CA MET A 852 22.48 14.17 11.74
C MET A 852 21.78 12.98 11.08
N MET A 853 20.97 13.21 10.05
CA MET A 853 20.32 12.12 9.31
C MET A 853 21.34 11.20 8.62
N ARG A 854 22.44 11.76 8.11
CA ARG A 854 23.54 10.97 7.51
C ARG A 854 24.31 10.15 8.56
N LEU A 855 24.55 10.72 9.75
CA LEU A 855 25.18 10.00 10.87
C LEU A 855 24.32 8.85 11.38
N LEU A 856 23.00 9.04 11.46
CA LEU A 856 22.06 7.97 11.80
C LEU A 856 22.14 6.80 10.82
N ALA A 857 22.23 7.08 9.52
CA ALA A 857 22.39 6.06 8.48
C ALA A 857 23.74 5.32 8.55
N LEU A 858 24.76 5.91 9.17
CA LEU A 858 26.10 5.31 9.30
C LEU A 858 26.16 4.21 10.38
N ASN A 859 25.28 4.24 11.37
CA ASN A 859 25.30 3.29 12.48
C ASN A 859 25.14 1.81 12.07
N PRO A 860 24.16 1.40 11.24
CA PRO A 860 24.07 0.01 10.78
C PRO A 860 25.32 -0.43 9.99
N LEU A 861 25.91 0.50 9.22
CA LEU A 861 27.14 0.25 8.48
C LEU A 861 28.31 -0.01 9.46
N MET A 862 28.46 0.81 10.49
CA MET A 862 29.50 0.61 11.51
C MET A 862 29.35 -0.71 12.25
N ASN A 863 28.13 -1.16 12.55
CA ASN A 863 27.91 -2.48 13.16
C ASN A 863 28.37 -3.64 12.25
N ALA A 864 28.10 -3.55 10.95
CA ALA A 864 28.59 -4.53 9.97
C ALA A 864 30.13 -4.50 9.85
N PHE A 865 30.73 -3.31 9.83
CA PHE A 865 32.18 -3.14 9.83
C PHE A 865 32.81 -3.77 11.08
N LEU A 866 32.25 -3.54 12.26
CA LEU A 866 32.75 -4.14 13.51
C LEU A 866 32.73 -5.67 13.44
N PHE A 867 31.68 -6.29 12.89
CA PHE A 867 31.63 -7.75 12.69
C PHE A 867 32.68 -8.26 11.70
N LEU A 868 32.95 -7.52 10.62
CA LEU A 868 33.94 -7.90 9.61
C LEU A 868 35.38 -7.82 10.16
N PHE A 869 35.70 -6.76 10.90
CA PHE A 869 37.07 -6.46 11.31
C PHE A 869 37.48 -7.02 12.67
N LEU A 870 36.54 -7.15 13.63
CA LEU A 870 36.87 -7.61 14.98
C LEU A 870 36.84 -9.14 15.13
N LEU A 871 36.03 -9.86 14.36
CA LEU A 871 36.03 -11.33 14.40
C LEU A 871 37.25 -11.88 13.66
N GLY A 872 38.15 -12.55 14.38
CA GLY A 872 39.40 -13.08 13.81
C GLY A 872 39.21 -14.03 12.62
N LYS A 873 38.15 -14.87 12.64
CA LYS A 873 37.77 -15.72 11.50
C LYS A 873 37.39 -14.88 10.27
N ASN A 874 36.55 -13.87 10.45
CA ASN A 874 36.12 -12.99 9.37
C ASN A 874 37.30 -12.20 8.80
N ARG A 875 38.18 -11.68 9.65
CA ARG A 875 39.40 -10.99 9.20
C ARG A 875 40.28 -11.88 8.33
N THR A 876 40.39 -13.16 8.68
CA THR A 876 41.19 -14.13 7.90
C THR A 876 40.54 -14.42 6.55
N ILE A 877 39.21 -14.65 6.52
CA ILE A 877 38.45 -14.87 5.28
C ILE A 877 38.48 -13.63 4.39
N PHE A 878 38.22 -12.45 4.97
CA PHE A 878 38.27 -11.17 4.29
C PHE A 878 39.67 -10.90 3.74
N GLY A 879 40.73 -11.15 4.51
CA GLY A 879 42.11 -11.02 4.03
C GLY A 879 42.46 -11.95 2.87
N LYS A 880 41.91 -13.18 2.84
CA LYS A 880 42.06 -14.10 1.69
C LYS A 880 41.30 -13.58 0.46
N ARG A 881 40.04 -13.18 0.63
CA ARG A 881 39.21 -12.63 -0.47
C ARG A 881 39.73 -11.30 -1.00
N TYR A 882 40.22 -10.43 -0.12
CA TYR A 882 40.81 -9.15 -0.50
C TYR A 882 42.13 -9.34 -1.26
N ARG A 883 42.96 -10.32 -0.87
CA ARG A 883 44.13 -10.71 -1.67
C ARG A 883 43.73 -11.20 -3.07
N ALA A 884 42.72 -12.06 -3.16
CA ALA A 884 42.20 -12.52 -4.46
C ALA A 884 41.63 -11.36 -5.30
N LEU A 885 40.88 -10.44 -4.69
CA LEU A 885 40.34 -9.25 -5.36
C LEU A 885 41.44 -8.31 -5.83
N LYS A 886 42.50 -8.12 -5.03
CA LYS A 886 43.66 -7.30 -5.41
C LYS A 886 44.39 -7.87 -6.62
N VAL A 887 44.47 -9.20 -6.73
CA VAL A 887 44.98 -9.89 -7.92
C VAL A 887 44.05 -9.68 -9.11
N TYR A 888 42.73 -9.84 -8.93
CA TYR A 888 41.74 -9.65 -10.00
C TYR A 888 41.69 -8.22 -10.55
N LEU A 889 41.84 -7.21 -9.68
CA LEU A 889 41.84 -5.79 -10.06
C LEU A 889 43.17 -5.30 -10.65
N GLY A 890 44.18 -6.17 -10.81
CA GLY A 890 45.50 -5.76 -11.33
C GLY A 890 46.27 -4.81 -10.41
N LEU A 891 45.81 -4.60 -9.17
CA LEU A 891 46.44 -3.72 -8.18
C LEU A 891 47.65 -4.38 -7.49
N SER A 892 47.97 -5.63 -7.82
CA SER A 892 49.19 -6.29 -7.41
C SER A 892 50.30 -6.02 -8.41
N LYS A 893 51.20 -5.07 -8.08
CA LYS A 893 52.35 -4.67 -8.92
C LYS A 893 53.46 -5.72 -9.08
N HIS A 894 53.30 -6.95 -8.59
CA HIS A 894 54.38 -7.93 -8.63
C HIS A 894 53.98 -9.29 -9.21
N SER A 895 54.81 -9.64 -10.19
CA SER A 895 55.16 -10.95 -10.72
C SER A 895 54.08 -11.67 -11.50
N VAL A 896 54.27 -11.63 -12.82
CA VAL A 896 53.84 -12.65 -13.78
C VAL A 896 54.08 -14.02 -13.15
N VAL A 897 53.04 -14.58 -12.53
CA VAL A 897 53.04 -16.00 -12.15
C VAL A 897 53.00 -16.73 -13.48
N LYS A 898 54.15 -17.27 -13.88
CA LYS A 898 54.27 -18.20 -15.00
C LYS A 898 53.37 -19.39 -14.63
N VAL A 899 52.15 -19.41 -15.17
CA VAL A 899 51.23 -20.55 -15.02
C VAL A 899 51.81 -21.66 -15.88
N THR A 900 52.69 -22.46 -15.29
CA THR A 900 53.16 -23.70 -15.91
C THR A 900 51.98 -24.66 -15.90
N PHE A 901 51.30 -24.81 -17.03
CA PHE A 901 50.32 -25.87 -17.23
C PHE A 901 51.07 -27.20 -17.14
N ILE A 902 50.86 -27.95 -16.06
CA ILE A 902 51.30 -29.33 -15.96
C ILE A 902 50.35 -30.14 -16.84
N SER A 903 50.80 -30.45 -18.06
CA SER A 903 50.18 -31.44 -18.92
C SER A 903 50.40 -32.82 -18.30
N THR A 904 49.36 -33.37 -17.67
CA THR A 904 49.31 -34.79 -17.31
C THR A 904 49.11 -35.62 -18.57
N THR A 905 50.21 -36.02 -19.20
CA THR A 905 50.23 -37.10 -20.18
C THR A 905 50.69 -38.40 -19.51
N ASN A 906 49.80 -39.39 -19.59
CA ASN A 906 50.05 -40.85 -19.61
C ASN A 906 50.52 -41.53 -18.30
N MET A 907 49.60 -42.29 -17.71
CA MET A 907 49.89 -43.63 -17.21
C MET A 907 49.31 -44.63 -18.22
N ASN A 908 50.19 -45.36 -18.89
CA ASN A 908 49.97 -46.75 -19.31
C ASN A 908 50.64 -47.63 -18.27
#